data_AF-A0A813TUV0-F1
#
_entry.id   AF-A0A813TUV0-F1
#
_cell.length_a   1.000
_cell.length_b   1.000
_cell.length_c   1.000
_cell.angle_alpha   90.00
_cell.angle_beta   90.00
_cell.angle_gamma   90.00
#
_symmetry.space_group_name_H-M   'P 1'
#
loop_
_entity.id
_entity.type
_entity.pdbx_description
1 polymer ?
#
loop_
_entity_poly.entity_id
_entity_poly.type
_entity_poly.pdbx_seq_one_letter_code
_entity_poly.pdbx_strand_id
1 'polypeptide(L)'
;MCSKNIYYHGSKVTPEERVIAIGQRGAFHGSTVWLTGLPAFCLDGDNIRCGLNKNLGFSDVDREENIRRVAEVSKLFAEAGLMCIVSFISPFEKDRAHARRLHEECKLPFIEVFVDTPLAICEERDVKGLYQKARNGQIKNFTGIDGLYERPLDPDITIDTATTSAEKAIESIIALLAERGVLSPTLISSVRELFIDDLTKQQILVDLDDIPRLSITKIDMQWIQVLSEGHIENQTIPIVLPCSTDDKERLKSSDSSILALYYNETAVAIIQKPEYYEHRKEERCCRIFGICDREHPHIKMIMDSGDWLIGGELKVFERVRWNDGLDHFRLTPNELRQRFHEIKGDPIFAFQLRNPVHNGHALLMQKTRQSLLDKGFKNPILLLHPLGGWTKDDDVPLDVRIAQYQAVLDDDDNVLDRNKTVLAIFPSPMLYAGPREVQWHAKARMTAGVNFYIVGRDPAGIGHPRIKSKDLYDPTHGSKVLTMALGLHRLEILAFRVAAYNKIEKKMDFYDPLKHDQYDFISGTKMRQIARTGALPPDGFMSIAVMDIKCVKVGMTNQSQWVANPEYINVHQIPKVLTTDVEFVQDDYDRKLYEYHSDVVDTYESRKLSILKNPSLSSLGRHMLLNNLLFYYNEYRKIIRYMGGENKSLIQCQQIEKPLIICCLPRTGSTLLYNLLSCDPNARSPVLSDMSDPIPPLARTSAVEHDRRMAMYEEALYRKEKIIPNIMKKYHASHPKFIHEEDKIILYYVGLAFSHLFLCLPTDDNDDDDGDQQNFEDWLLNDELNDKDFIYLFHKTFIKMLNMIEKPKSHWLLKTPYHAFYIKTLLKYYPDASVIMIHRDMQQVLSSFCYLELANTFYYYERNKCNLNLIGKRGMIIIDHMIDSLLKYRKDHADNKTVKGIFDLNYQNLFNNPILSVQQIYKYFNYEYTEEFHQNMLKWLMQNPQGKQGRNNYGLEQFGFTAQEVDKHYRKYTDMFL
;
A
#
# COMPACT_ATOMS: atom_id res chain seq x y z
N MET A 1 -10.29 9.70 -33.62
CA MET A 1 -9.73 10.29 -32.39
C MET A 1 -10.86 10.47 -31.40
N CYS A 2 -10.83 9.80 -30.24
CA CYS A 2 -11.72 10.12 -29.11
C CYS A 2 -10.84 10.28 -27.88
N SER A 3 -10.87 11.47 -27.26
CA SER A 3 -10.27 11.65 -25.94
C SER A 3 -11.16 10.94 -24.92
N LYS A 4 -10.57 10.15 -24.01
CA LYS A 4 -11.32 9.52 -22.91
C LYS A 4 -11.93 10.54 -21.92
N ASN A 5 -11.58 11.83 -22.05
CA ASN A 5 -12.09 12.92 -21.24
C ASN A 5 -13.06 13.82 -22.03
N ILE A 6 -13.54 13.42 -23.22
CA ILE A 6 -14.57 14.12 -24.00
C ILE A 6 -15.77 13.18 -24.19
N TYR A 7 -16.77 13.34 -23.31
CA TYR A 7 -18.06 12.68 -23.44
C TYR A 7 -18.96 13.50 -24.35
N TYR A 8 -19.27 12.98 -25.55
CA TYR A 8 -20.24 13.62 -26.44
C TYR A 8 -21.66 13.29 -25.95
N HIS A 9 -22.32 14.25 -25.34
CA HIS A 9 -23.72 14.14 -24.93
C HIS A 9 -24.64 14.59 -26.07
N GLY A 10 -25.71 13.84 -26.34
CA GLY A 10 -26.76 14.22 -27.31
C GLY A 10 -27.70 15.34 -26.83
N SER A 11 -27.36 16.01 -25.73
CA SER A 11 -28.18 16.96 -24.98
C SER A 11 -27.28 17.93 -24.20
N LYS A 12 -27.85 18.91 -23.48
CA LYS A 12 -27.10 19.58 -22.41
C LYS A 12 -26.82 18.58 -21.28
N VAL A 13 -25.55 18.42 -20.91
CA VAL A 13 -25.13 17.66 -19.72
C VAL A 13 -25.79 18.27 -18.48
N THR A 14 -26.36 17.43 -17.62
CA THR A 14 -27.03 17.81 -16.37
C THR A 14 -26.02 18.24 -15.28
N PRO A 15 -26.46 18.96 -14.23
CA PRO A 15 -25.64 19.19 -13.04
C PRO A 15 -25.13 17.89 -12.41
N GLU A 16 -25.96 16.85 -12.37
CA GLU A 16 -25.69 15.54 -11.80
C GLU A 16 -24.59 14.79 -12.57
N GLU A 17 -24.68 14.77 -13.90
CA GLU A 17 -23.66 14.17 -14.78
C GLU A 17 -22.32 14.92 -14.70
N ARG A 18 -22.35 16.26 -14.57
CA ARG A 18 -21.14 17.05 -14.26
C ARG A 18 -20.54 16.61 -12.92
N VAL A 19 -21.34 16.62 -11.86
CA VAL A 19 -20.97 16.20 -10.50
C VAL A 19 -20.32 14.81 -10.45
N ILE A 20 -20.83 13.86 -11.26
CA ILE A 20 -20.24 12.52 -11.38
C ILE A 20 -18.88 12.57 -12.11
N ALA A 21 -18.75 13.37 -13.17
CA ALA A 21 -17.51 13.49 -13.95
C ALA A 21 -16.38 14.27 -13.24
N ILE A 22 -16.70 15.25 -12.38
CA ILE A 22 -15.72 15.89 -11.47
C ILE A 22 -15.55 15.15 -10.13
N GLY A 23 -16.39 14.16 -9.84
CA GLY A 23 -16.13 13.12 -8.85
C GLY A 23 -16.83 13.23 -7.48
N GLN A 24 -17.63 14.27 -7.20
CA GLN A 24 -18.55 14.31 -6.05
C GLN A 24 -19.53 15.50 -6.01
N ARG A 25 -20.53 15.40 -5.10
CA ARG A 25 -21.54 16.44 -4.80
C ARG A 25 -20.91 17.66 -4.11
N GLY A 26 -21.50 18.85 -4.23
CA GLY A 26 -20.76 20.11 -4.15
C GLY A 26 -20.88 21.02 -2.90
N ALA A 27 -19.74 21.62 -2.57
CA ALA A 27 -19.51 23.07 -2.33
C ALA A 27 -20.09 23.80 -1.09
N PHE A 28 -19.30 24.01 -0.01
CA PHE A 28 -18.32 25.10 0.25
C PHE A 28 -17.34 24.65 1.40
N HIS A 29 -16.42 25.38 2.06
CA HIS A 29 -15.88 26.77 2.05
C HIS A 29 -14.37 26.79 2.47
N GLY A 30 -13.70 27.95 2.56
CA GLY A 30 -12.25 28.12 2.91
C GLY A 30 -11.93 28.35 4.42
N SER A 31 -10.68 28.61 4.84
CA SER A 31 -9.43 28.90 4.10
C SER A 31 -8.19 28.20 4.70
N THR A 32 -7.13 28.00 3.90
CA THR A 32 -5.89 27.26 4.26
C THR A 32 -6.08 25.77 4.62
N VAL A 33 -6.90 25.03 3.87
CA VAL A 33 -7.10 23.58 4.06
C VAL A 33 -6.98 22.80 2.73
N TRP A 34 -5.75 22.49 2.31
CA TRP A 34 -5.46 21.60 1.17
C TRP A 34 -5.53 20.10 1.57
N LEU A 35 -6.62 19.68 2.24
CA LEU A 35 -6.70 18.35 2.89
C LEU A 35 -7.95 17.51 2.60
N THR A 36 -8.95 18.03 1.88
CA THR A 36 -10.24 17.33 1.64
C THR A 36 -10.46 16.87 0.20
N GLY A 37 -9.67 17.34 -0.77
CA GLY A 37 -9.80 16.96 -2.19
C GLY A 37 -10.98 17.60 -2.93
N LEU A 38 -11.70 18.54 -2.32
CA LEU A 38 -12.85 19.23 -2.93
C LEU A 38 -12.38 20.38 -3.85
N PRO A 39 -12.83 20.45 -5.12
CA PRO A 39 -12.51 21.56 -6.02
C PRO A 39 -13.13 22.89 -5.56
N ALA A 40 -12.28 23.89 -5.30
CA ALA A 40 -12.67 25.21 -4.82
C ALA A 40 -11.98 26.34 -5.58
N PHE A 41 -12.65 27.48 -5.69
CA PHE A 41 -12.13 28.70 -6.30
C PHE A 41 -12.56 29.93 -5.48
N CYS A 42 -11.63 30.84 -5.21
CA CYS A 42 -11.89 32.09 -4.50
C CYS A 42 -12.02 33.24 -5.49
N LEU A 43 -13.08 34.04 -5.36
CA LEU A 43 -13.24 35.34 -6.01
C LEU A 43 -12.94 36.41 -4.97
N ASP A 44 -11.98 37.27 -5.25
CA ASP A 44 -11.53 38.29 -4.31
C ASP A 44 -11.04 39.57 -5.01
N GLY A 45 -10.66 40.55 -4.20
CA GLY A 45 -10.15 41.84 -4.66
C GLY A 45 -8.80 41.78 -5.38
N ASP A 46 -8.06 40.67 -5.34
CA ASP A 46 -6.74 40.56 -5.95
C ASP A 46 -6.84 39.91 -7.36
N ASN A 47 -7.78 38.96 -7.57
CA ASN A 47 -8.00 38.34 -8.89
C ASN A 47 -9.09 39.02 -9.77
N ILE A 48 -10.26 39.38 -9.24
CA ILE A 48 -11.34 40.00 -10.02
C ILE A 48 -11.02 41.44 -10.38
N ARG A 49 -10.42 42.21 -9.46
CA ARG A 49 -10.18 43.66 -9.65
C ARG A 49 -9.14 43.96 -10.73
N CYS A 50 -8.13 43.10 -10.87
CA CYS A 50 -7.11 43.21 -11.91
C CYS A 50 -7.58 42.64 -13.27
N GLY A 51 -8.58 41.74 -13.24
CA GLY A 51 -9.15 41.06 -14.40
C GLY A 51 -10.48 41.66 -14.86
N LEU A 52 -11.59 40.98 -14.49
CA LEU A 52 -12.94 41.26 -14.99
C LEU A 52 -13.48 42.65 -14.62
N ASN A 53 -13.12 43.15 -13.44
CA ASN A 53 -13.66 44.41 -12.89
C ASN A 53 -12.65 45.57 -12.98
N LYS A 54 -11.57 45.43 -13.76
CA LYS A 54 -10.52 46.45 -13.92
C LYS A 54 -10.98 47.76 -14.56
N ASN A 55 -12.16 47.76 -15.18
CA ASN A 55 -12.78 48.94 -15.79
C ASN A 55 -13.71 49.71 -14.83
N LEU A 56 -13.93 49.20 -13.62
CA LEU A 56 -14.86 49.78 -12.64
C LEU A 56 -14.08 50.65 -11.65
N GLY A 57 -14.62 51.84 -11.39
CA GLY A 57 -14.07 52.82 -10.47
C GLY A 57 -14.43 52.55 -8.99
N PHE A 58 -14.74 53.64 -8.29
CA PHE A 58 -15.12 53.64 -6.87
C PHE A 58 -16.48 54.31 -6.63
N SER A 59 -17.22 54.69 -7.67
CA SER A 59 -18.59 55.22 -7.52
C SER A 59 -19.55 54.14 -7.05
N ASP A 60 -20.73 54.52 -6.55
CA ASP A 60 -21.68 53.53 -6.03
C ASP A 60 -22.27 52.66 -7.16
N VAL A 61 -22.39 53.21 -8.38
CA VAL A 61 -22.74 52.45 -9.60
C VAL A 61 -21.64 51.46 -9.99
N ASP A 62 -20.36 51.85 -9.87
CA ASP A 62 -19.24 50.93 -10.09
C ASP A 62 -19.24 49.78 -9.07
N ARG A 63 -19.63 50.05 -7.81
CA ARG A 63 -19.69 49.05 -6.73
C ARG A 63 -20.82 48.05 -6.94
N GLU A 64 -22.00 48.54 -7.30
CA GLU A 64 -23.17 47.71 -7.63
C GLU A 64 -22.86 46.77 -8.81
N GLU A 65 -22.30 47.30 -9.91
CA GLU A 65 -21.87 46.48 -11.06
C GLU A 65 -20.71 45.53 -10.70
N ASN A 66 -19.84 45.89 -9.74
CA ASN A 66 -18.77 45.02 -9.26
C ASN A 66 -19.34 43.79 -8.55
N ILE A 67 -20.23 43.99 -7.57
CA ILE A 67 -20.88 42.90 -6.83
C ILE A 67 -21.80 42.09 -7.74
N ARG A 68 -22.56 42.73 -8.64
CA ARG A 68 -23.40 42.02 -9.62
C ARG A 68 -22.59 41.08 -10.51
N ARG A 69 -21.44 41.54 -11.05
CA ARG A 69 -20.54 40.67 -11.83
C ARG A 69 -19.95 39.53 -11.00
N VAL A 70 -19.58 39.79 -9.76
CA VAL A 70 -19.07 38.75 -8.84
C VAL A 70 -20.13 37.70 -8.56
N ALA A 71 -21.40 38.10 -8.35
CA ALA A 71 -22.52 37.19 -8.14
C ALA A 71 -22.78 36.27 -9.35
N GLU A 72 -22.81 36.83 -10.57
CA GLU A 72 -22.95 36.06 -11.82
C GLU A 72 -21.80 35.07 -12.02
N VAL A 73 -20.55 35.47 -11.73
CA VAL A 73 -19.39 34.58 -11.82
C VAL A 73 -19.45 33.49 -10.74
N SER A 74 -19.87 33.81 -9.51
CA SER A 74 -20.00 32.80 -8.45
C SER A 74 -21.07 31.76 -8.76
N LYS A 75 -22.19 32.17 -9.36
CA LYS A 75 -23.21 31.28 -9.91
C LYS A 75 -22.62 30.37 -10.97
N LEU A 76 -21.86 30.88 -11.94
CA LEU A 76 -21.24 30.06 -12.98
C LEU A 76 -20.26 29.00 -12.42
N PHE A 77 -19.50 29.33 -11.37
CA PHE A 77 -18.67 28.35 -10.67
C PHE A 77 -19.49 27.29 -9.93
N ALA A 78 -20.59 27.68 -9.28
CA ALA A 78 -21.51 26.75 -8.63
C ALA A 78 -22.25 25.84 -9.64
N GLU A 79 -22.72 26.37 -10.78
CA GLU A 79 -23.30 25.57 -11.88
C GLU A 79 -22.30 24.59 -12.48
N ALA A 80 -21.00 24.92 -12.47
CA ALA A 80 -19.91 24.03 -12.87
C ALA A 80 -19.57 22.96 -11.81
N GLY A 81 -20.15 23.04 -10.61
CA GLY A 81 -19.93 22.10 -9.50
C GLY A 81 -18.73 22.44 -8.60
N LEU A 82 -18.17 23.66 -8.70
CA LEU A 82 -17.07 24.11 -7.83
C LEU A 82 -17.59 24.85 -6.59
N MET A 83 -16.84 24.73 -5.50
CA MET A 83 -16.94 25.61 -4.34
C MET A 83 -16.50 27.03 -4.72
N CYS A 84 -17.44 27.96 -4.88
CA CYS A 84 -17.12 29.37 -5.09
C CYS A 84 -17.11 30.14 -3.76
N ILE A 85 -15.94 30.58 -3.33
CA ILE A 85 -15.75 31.43 -2.16
C ILE A 85 -15.74 32.89 -2.65
N VAL A 86 -16.48 33.79 -2.00
CA VAL A 86 -16.60 35.20 -2.41
C VAL A 86 -16.14 36.11 -1.27
N SER A 87 -15.01 36.81 -1.45
CA SER A 87 -14.36 37.63 -0.42
C SER A 87 -14.38 39.12 -0.80
N PHE A 88 -15.55 39.76 -0.60
CA PHE A 88 -15.79 41.17 -0.91
C PHE A 88 -16.58 41.86 0.22
N ILE A 89 -16.32 43.15 0.41
CA ILE A 89 -16.99 43.98 1.42
C ILE A 89 -18.52 44.00 1.22
N SER A 90 -19.01 43.90 -0.03
CA SER A 90 -20.44 43.79 -0.40
C SER A 90 -21.38 44.66 0.47
N PRO A 91 -21.15 45.99 0.53
CA PRO A 91 -21.64 46.83 1.62
C PRO A 91 -23.15 47.03 1.63
N PHE A 92 -23.84 46.90 0.49
CA PHE A 92 -25.27 47.18 0.38
C PHE A 92 -26.11 45.90 0.49
N GLU A 93 -27.18 45.95 1.26
CA GLU A 93 -28.11 44.83 1.48
C GLU A 93 -28.77 44.40 0.17
N LYS A 94 -29.17 45.38 -0.67
CA LYS A 94 -29.80 45.13 -1.98
C LYS A 94 -28.94 44.26 -2.91
N ASP A 95 -27.62 44.40 -2.86
CA ASP A 95 -26.68 43.70 -3.73
C ASP A 95 -26.49 42.25 -3.27
N ARG A 96 -26.37 42.04 -1.95
CA ARG A 96 -26.29 40.70 -1.35
C ARG A 96 -27.61 39.93 -1.52
N ALA A 97 -28.75 40.60 -1.34
CA ALA A 97 -30.06 40.03 -1.59
C ALA A 97 -30.30 39.71 -3.08
N HIS A 98 -29.73 40.48 -4.01
CA HIS A 98 -29.72 40.12 -5.43
C HIS A 98 -28.84 38.90 -5.71
N ALA A 99 -27.63 38.83 -5.13
CA ALA A 99 -26.75 37.68 -5.27
C ALA A 99 -27.40 36.39 -4.72
N ARG A 100 -28.08 36.46 -3.57
CA ARG A 100 -28.86 35.36 -2.99
C ARG A 100 -29.95 34.86 -3.96
N ARG A 101 -30.85 35.75 -4.40
CA ARG A 101 -31.93 35.41 -5.36
C ARG A 101 -31.41 34.76 -6.65
N LEU A 102 -30.32 35.30 -7.20
CA LEU A 102 -29.69 34.80 -8.44
C LEU A 102 -29.23 33.33 -8.35
N HIS A 103 -28.88 32.85 -7.15
CA HIS A 103 -28.54 31.44 -6.89
C HIS A 103 -29.79 30.60 -6.61
N GLU A 104 -30.71 31.11 -5.77
CA GLU A 104 -31.96 30.45 -5.40
C GLU A 104 -32.87 30.17 -6.61
N GLU A 105 -33.02 31.13 -7.52
CA GLU A 105 -33.74 31.00 -8.79
C GLU A 105 -33.18 29.85 -9.67
N CYS A 106 -31.89 29.55 -9.52
CA CYS A 106 -31.19 28.47 -10.21
C CYS A 106 -31.04 27.19 -9.37
N LYS A 107 -31.66 27.14 -8.19
CA LYS A 107 -31.60 26.04 -7.20
C LYS A 107 -30.18 25.73 -6.70
N LEU A 108 -29.32 26.74 -6.67
CA LEU A 108 -27.96 26.65 -6.14
C LEU A 108 -27.96 27.10 -4.66
N PRO A 109 -27.32 26.36 -3.73
CA PRO A 109 -27.17 26.83 -2.36
C PRO A 109 -26.42 28.16 -2.27
N PHE A 110 -26.92 29.07 -1.46
CA PHE A 110 -26.29 30.34 -1.10
C PHE A 110 -26.24 30.45 0.43
N ILE A 111 -25.11 30.91 0.98
CA ILE A 111 -24.87 30.99 2.43
C ILE A 111 -24.18 32.34 2.71
N GLU A 112 -24.87 33.22 3.42
CA GLU A 112 -24.36 34.55 3.77
C GLU A 112 -23.62 34.50 5.12
N VAL A 113 -22.29 34.47 5.05
CA VAL A 113 -21.40 34.53 6.23
C VAL A 113 -21.16 35.99 6.59
N PHE A 114 -21.83 36.48 7.63
CA PHE A 114 -21.58 37.83 8.15
C PHE A 114 -20.36 37.83 9.07
N VAL A 115 -19.24 38.33 8.56
CA VAL A 115 -18.02 38.57 9.34
C VAL A 115 -18.18 39.90 10.10
N ASP A 116 -18.94 39.85 11.20
CA ASP A 116 -19.13 41.02 12.06
C ASP A 116 -17.83 41.31 12.81
N THR A 117 -17.37 42.55 12.77
CA THR A 117 -16.20 42.99 13.55
C THR A 117 -16.31 44.50 13.77
N PRO A 118 -16.28 44.99 15.02
CA PRO A 118 -16.42 46.41 15.31
C PRO A 118 -15.43 47.27 14.53
N LEU A 119 -15.90 48.38 13.95
CA LEU A 119 -15.10 49.30 13.13
C LEU A 119 -13.79 49.71 13.82
N ALA A 120 -13.82 50.00 15.12
CA ALA A 120 -12.63 50.39 15.88
C ALA A 120 -11.53 49.30 15.86
N ILE A 121 -11.90 48.02 15.87
CA ILE A 121 -10.97 46.87 15.80
C ILE A 121 -10.48 46.69 14.35
N CYS A 122 -11.31 46.98 13.36
CA CYS A 122 -10.88 47.02 11.95
C CYS A 122 -9.89 48.16 11.68
N GLU A 123 -10.08 49.33 12.30
CA GLU A 123 -9.15 50.48 12.26
C GLU A 123 -7.87 50.21 13.07
N GLU A 124 -7.94 49.52 14.20
CA GLU A 124 -6.77 49.10 14.99
C GLU A 124 -5.89 48.12 14.20
N ARG A 125 -6.50 47.18 13.48
CA ARG A 125 -5.80 46.15 12.69
C ARG A 125 -5.16 46.69 11.40
N ASP A 126 -5.68 47.78 10.83
CA ASP A 126 -5.47 48.35 9.48
C ASP A 126 -4.49 47.60 8.53
N VAL A 127 -4.85 46.36 8.18
CA VAL A 127 -3.92 45.34 7.62
C VAL A 127 -3.28 45.75 6.29
N LYS A 128 -3.92 46.65 5.52
CA LYS A 128 -3.41 47.17 4.23
C LYS A 128 -3.12 48.70 4.30
N GLY A 129 -3.13 49.31 5.49
CA GLY A 129 -2.94 50.74 5.69
C GLY A 129 -3.96 51.58 4.90
N LEU A 130 -5.23 51.20 4.93
CA LEU A 130 -6.33 51.79 4.18
C LEU A 130 -7.20 52.69 5.06
N TYR A 131 -7.48 52.30 6.31
CA TYR A 131 -8.24 53.14 7.25
C TYR A 131 -7.48 54.43 7.56
N GLN A 132 -6.17 54.36 7.77
CA GLN A 132 -5.33 55.55 7.95
C GLN A 132 -5.39 56.48 6.72
N LYS A 133 -5.42 55.93 5.50
CA LYS A 133 -5.52 56.71 4.25
C LYS A 133 -6.91 57.33 4.05
N ALA A 134 -7.97 56.62 4.44
CA ALA A 134 -9.34 57.14 4.44
C ALA A 134 -9.51 58.28 5.47
N ARG A 135 -9.06 58.10 6.71
CA ARG A 135 -9.05 59.15 7.75
C ARG A 135 -8.23 60.39 7.33
N ASN A 136 -7.16 60.20 6.56
CA ASN A 136 -6.36 61.28 5.98
C ASN A 136 -6.97 61.87 4.67
N GLY A 137 -8.18 61.48 4.28
CA GLY A 137 -8.87 62.00 3.08
C GLY A 137 -8.27 61.58 1.73
N GLN A 138 -7.32 60.64 1.72
CA GLN A 138 -6.63 60.15 0.53
C GLN A 138 -7.45 59.09 -0.23
N ILE A 139 -8.41 58.46 0.45
CA ILE A 139 -9.43 57.58 -0.13
C ILE A 139 -10.79 58.13 0.29
N LYS A 140 -11.74 58.20 -0.64
CA LYS A 140 -13.09 58.74 -0.43
C LYS A 140 -14.18 57.68 -0.64
N ASN A 141 -15.33 57.88 -0.02
CA ASN A 141 -16.43 56.91 0.09
C ASN A 141 -15.92 55.55 0.62
N PHE A 142 -15.00 55.55 1.58
CA PHE A 142 -14.47 54.33 2.19
C PHE A 142 -15.50 53.75 3.18
N THR A 143 -15.94 52.53 2.92
CA THR A 143 -16.96 51.84 3.69
C THR A 143 -16.62 51.79 5.19
N GLY A 144 -17.55 52.22 6.03
CA GLY A 144 -17.41 52.34 7.48
C GLY A 144 -16.84 53.68 7.97
N ILE A 145 -16.28 54.52 7.09
CA ILE A 145 -15.68 55.82 7.46
C ILE A 145 -16.50 56.97 6.89
N ASP A 146 -16.57 57.08 5.56
CA ASP A 146 -17.34 58.08 4.82
C ASP A 146 -18.24 57.44 3.73
N GLY A 147 -18.18 56.12 3.56
CA GLY A 147 -19.15 55.32 2.80
C GLY A 147 -19.97 54.40 3.72
N LEU A 148 -21.23 54.13 3.36
CA LEU A 148 -22.15 53.30 4.14
C LEU A 148 -21.75 51.81 4.19
N TYR A 149 -22.13 51.12 5.26
CA TYR A 149 -22.19 49.66 5.36
C TYR A 149 -23.54 49.23 5.95
N GLU A 150 -24.29 48.41 5.23
CA GLU A 150 -25.59 47.89 5.63
C GLU A 150 -25.41 46.46 6.15
N ARG A 151 -25.48 46.28 7.47
CA ARG A 151 -25.34 44.97 8.14
C ARG A 151 -26.43 43.99 7.61
N PRO A 152 -26.11 42.71 7.35
CA PRO A 152 -27.12 41.71 7.01
C PRO A 152 -28.21 41.61 8.08
N LEU A 153 -29.47 41.53 7.64
CA LEU A 153 -30.63 41.35 8.53
C LEU A 153 -30.85 39.89 8.92
N ASP A 154 -30.62 38.96 7.99
CA ASP A 154 -30.82 37.52 8.16
C ASP A 154 -29.65 36.73 7.52
N PRO A 155 -28.42 36.80 8.08
CA PRO A 155 -27.28 36.03 7.60
C PRO A 155 -27.35 34.58 8.07
N ASP A 156 -27.00 33.63 7.19
CA ASP A 156 -27.00 32.20 7.50
C ASP A 156 -26.05 31.83 8.66
N ILE A 157 -25.00 32.63 8.88
CA ILE A 157 -24.15 32.59 10.08
C ILE A 157 -23.48 33.95 10.33
N THR A 158 -23.35 34.34 11.59
CA THR A 158 -22.55 35.52 12.00
C THR A 158 -21.31 35.07 12.78
N ILE A 159 -20.15 35.61 12.42
CA ILE A 159 -18.85 35.33 13.04
C ILE A 159 -18.26 36.64 13.60
N ASP A 160 -18.21 36.78 14.93
CA ASP A 160 -17.46 37.87 15.56
C ASP A 160 -15.96 37.56 15.60
N THR A 161 -15.15 38.22 14.77
CA THR A 161 -13.68 38.02 14.76
C THR A 161 -12.94 38.82 15.83
N ALA A 162 -13.63 39.58 16.68
CA ALA A 162 -13.03 40.14 17.90
C ALA A 162 -12.88 39.08 18.98
N THR A 163 -13.83 38.13 19.10
CA THR A 163 -13.81 37.06 20.11
C THR A 163 -13.52 35.66 19.56
N THR A 164 -13.72 35.42 18.27
CA THR A 164 -13.61 34.09 17.64
C THR A 164 -12.29 33.96 16.86
N SER A 165 -11.55 32.86 17.09
CA SER A 165 -10.35 32.55 16.31
C SER A 165 -10.71 31.99 14.93
N ALA A 166 -9.78 32.06 13.97
CA ALA A 166 -10.01 31.59 12.60
C ALA A 166 -10.40 30.11 12.54
N GLU A 167 -9.80 29.27 13.38
CA GLU A 167 -10.07 27.84 13.47
C GLU A 167 -11.52 27.58 13.88
N LYS A 168 -12.00 28.25 14.95
CA LYS A 168 -13.39 28.12 15.43
C LYS A 168 -14.42 28.68 14.45
N ALA A 169 -14.08 29.73 13.72
CA ALA A 169 -14.92 30.25 12.64
C ALA A 169 -15.05 29.21 11.52
N ILE A 170 -13.93 28.59 11.11
CA ILE A 170 -13.91 27.52 10.11
C ILE A 170 -14.69 26.28 10.59
N GLU A 171 -14.52 25.84 11.84
CA GLU A 171 -15.29 24.73 12.44
C GLU A 171 -16.80 25.00 12.40
N SER A 172 -17.22 26.21 12.78
CA SER A 172 -18.63 26.62 12.80
C SER A 172 -19.24 26.66 11.39
N ILE A 173 -18.48 27.15 10.42
CA ILE A 173 -18.88 27.16 9.00
C ILE A 173 -18.97 25.73 8.46
N ILE A 174 -18.00 24.85 8.74
CA ILE A 174 -18.01 23.44 8.32
C ILE A 174 -19.22 22.68 8.91
N ALA A 175 -19.61 22.97 10.16
CA ALA A 175 -20.80 22.37 10.77
C ALA A 175 -22.08 22.74 10.02
N LEU A 176 -22.32 24.04 9.78
CA LEU A 176 -23.46 24.52 8.99
C LEU A 176 -23.49 23.94 7.57
N LEU A 177 -22.32 23.81 6.94
CA LEU A 177 -22.18 23.22 5.60
C LEU A 177 -22.55 21.74 5.55
N ALA A 178 -22.32 20.99 6.62
CA ALA A 178 -22.77 19.60 6.71
C ALA A 178 -24.27 19.50 7.06
N GLU A 179 -24.78 20.39 7.91
CA GLU A 179 -26.22 20.51 8.23
C GLU A 179 -27.06 20.79 6.98
N ARG A 180 -26.63 21.75 6.14
CA ARG A 180 -27.27 22.09 4.86
C ARG A 180 -27.05 21.04 3.75
N GLY A 181 -26.51 19.86 4.07
CA GLY A 181 -26.31 18.74 3.16
C GLY A 181 -25.24 18.95 2.07
N VAL A 182 -24.43 20.00 2.21
CA VAL A 182 -23.43 20.47 1.24
C VAL A 182 -22.09 19.74 1.42
N LEU A 183 -21.66 19.49 2.66
CA LEU A 183 -20.57 18.58 2.99
C LEU A 183 -21.12 17.24 3.48
N SER A 184 -20.49 16.13 3.07
CA SER A 184 -20.79 14.83 3.67
C SER A 184 -20.47 14.84 5.17
N PRO A 185 -21.34 14.37 6.07
CA PRO A 185 -21.04 14.26 7.50
C PRO A 185 -19.77 13.47 7.83
N THR A 186 -19.30 12.62 6.90
CA THR A 186 -18.01 11.90 7.01
C THR A 186 -16.77 12.79 6.89
N LEU A 187 -16.92 14.09 6.61
CA LEU A 187 -15.86 15.10 6.66
C LEU A 187 -15.81 15.86 7.99
N ILE A 188 -16.81 15.71 8.86
CA ILE A 188 -16.79 16.26 10.23
C ILE A 188 -15.80 15.45 11.08
N SER A 189 -15.20 16.07 12.09
CA SER A 189 -14.19 15.47 12.98
C SER A 189 -14.70 14.36 13.92
N SER A 190 -16.02 14.17 14.00
CA SER A 190 -16.72 13.18 14.82
C SER A 190 -16.82 11.80 14.14
N VAL A 191 -16.61 10.73 14.92
CA VAL A 191 -16.84 9.35 14.46
C VAL A 191 -18.35 9.08 14.41
N ARG A 192 -18.86 8.54 13.29
CA ARG A 192 -20.29 8.26 13.10
C ARG A 192 -20.72 7.02 13.89
N GLU A 193 -21.35 7.24 15.02
CA GLU A 193 -22.00 6.19 15.83
C GLU A 193 -23.34 5.73 15.18
N LEU A 194 -23.84 4.55 15.58
CA LEU A 194 -25.07 3.92 15.04
C LEU A 194 -26.23 3.83 16.04
N PHE A 195 -26.15 4.57 17.14
CA PHE A 195 -27.26 4.70 18.08
C PHE A 195 -28.43 5.45 17.43
N ILE A 196 -29.66 5.05 17.75
CA ILE A 196 -30.88 5.77 17.35
C ILE A 196 -31.33 6.74 18.44
N ASP A 197 -32.11 7.74 18.05
CA ASP A 197 -32.78 8.66 18.97
C ASP A 197 -33.96 7.99 19.70
N ASP A 198 -34.34 8.55 20.86
CA ASP A 198 -35.40 7.99 21.70
C ASP A 198 -36.79 7.96 21.04
N LEU A 199 -37.07 8.82 20.05
CA LEU A 199 -38.37 8.84 19.36
C LEU A 199 -38.46 7.68 18.36
N THR A 200 -37.46 7.52 17.50
CA THR A 200 -37.31 6.38 16.59
C THR A 200 -37.30 5.05 17.37
N LYS A 201 -36.61 5.02 18.52
CA LYS A 201 -36.57 3.88 19.44
C LYS A 201 -37.95 3.54 19.99
N GLN A 202 -38.71 4.52 20.50
CA GLN A 202 -40.06 4.29 21.02
C GLN A 202 -41.02 3.77 19.94
N GLN A 203 -40.90 4.24 18.70
CA GLN A 203 -41.70 3.72 17.58
C GLN A 203 -41.39 2.24 17.30
N ILE A 204 -40.10 1.89 17.14
CA ILE A 204 -39.67 0.49 16.89
C ILE A 204 -40.05 -0.44 18.05
N LEU A 205 -40.08 0.05 19.29
CA LEU A 205 -40.47 -0.72 20.47
C LEU A 205 -41.99 -0.98 20.58
N VAL A 206 -42.84 -0.24 19.86
CA VAL A 206 -44.29 -0.53 19.77
C VAL A 206 -44.55 -1.66 18.78
N ASP A 207 -43.89 -1.62 17.62
CA ASP A 207 -44.08 -2.61 16.54
C ASP A 207 -43.25 -3.90 16.74
N LEU A 208 -42.55 -4.03 17.88
CA LEU A 208 -41.48 -5.01 18.08
C LEU A 208 -41.95 -6.47 18.04
N ASP A 209 -43.19 -6.75 18.44
CA ASP A 209 -43.77 -8.11 18.44
C ASP A 209 -44.07 -8.61 17.00
N ASP A 210 -44.29 -7.70 16.05
CA ASP A 210 -44.51 -8.01 14.63
C ASP A 210 -43.18 -8.11 13.83
N ILE A 211 -42.06 -7.67 14.41
CA ILE A 211 -40.73 -7.72 13.78
C ILE A 211 -40.09 -9.10 14.01
N PRO A 212 -39.61 -9.80 12.95
CA PRO A 212 -38.96 -11.10 13.12
C PRO A 212 -37.69 -10.99 13.96
N ARG A 213 -37.55 -11.88 14.95
CA ARG A 213 -36.45 -11.88 15.92
C ARG A 213 -35.34 -12.91 15.63
N LEU A 214 -34.11 -12.54 15.98
CA LEU A 214 -32.93 -13.42 16.02
C LEU A 214 -32.18 -13.22 17.35
N SER A 215 -31.98 -14.30 18.09
CA SER A 215 -31.15 -14.28 19.30
C SER A 215 -29.66 -14.32 18.94
N ILE A 216 -28.85 -13.49 19.57
CA ILE A 216 -27.42 -13.30 19.25
C ILE A 216 -26.51 -13.70 20.42
N THR A 217 -25.26 -14.05 20.15
CA THR A 217 -24.30 -14.42 21.20
C THR A 217 -23.66 -13.18 21.85
N LYS A 218 -22.95 -13.41 22.97
CA LYS A 218 -22.11 -12.38 23.61
C LYS A 218 -21.05 -11.80 22.66
N ILE A 219 -20.58 -12.56 21.67
CA ILE A 219 -19.50 -12.14 20.76
C ILE A 219 -20.09 -11.30 19.61
N ASP A 220 -21.30 -11.65 19.15
CA ASP A 220 -22.06 -10.80 18.23
C ASP A 220 -22.40 -9.46 18.89
N MET A 221 -22.80 -9.47 20.16
CA MET A 221 -23.04 -8.24 20.94
C MET A 221 -21.77 -7.37 21.09
N GLN A 222 -20.58 -7.98 21.19
CA GLN A 222 -19.30 -7.25 21.17
C GLN A 222 -19.00 -6.65 19.78
N TRP A 223 -19.37 -7.32 18.69
CA TRP A 223 -19.28 -6.75 17.35
C TRP A 223 -20.30 -5.63 17.12
N ILE A 224 -21.53 -5.75 17.64
CA ILE A 224 -22.52 -4.67 17.63
C ILE A 224 -22.00 -3.45 18.38
N GLN A 225 -21.37 -3.62 19.55
CA GLN A 225 -20.72 -2.51 20.26
C GLN A 225 -19.68 -1.80 19.38
N VAL A 226 -18.75 -2.56 18.80
CA VAL A 226 -17.69 -2.05 17.91
C VAL A 226 -18.25 -1.27 16.71
N LEU A 227 -19.32 -1.78 16.09
CA LEU A 227 -19.97 -1.11 14.96
C LEU A 227 -20.75 0.13 15.42
N SER A 228 -21.43 0.07 16.57
CA SER A 228 -22.23 1.18 17.11
C SER A 228 -21.38 2.36 17.55
N GLU A 229 -20.16 2.11 18.02
CA GLU A 229 -19.15 3.11 18.36
C GLU A 229 -18.41 3.62 17.10
N GLY A 230 -18.85 3.20 15.91
CA GLY A 230 -18.57 3.85 14.63
C GLY A 230 -17.42 3.28 13.80
N HIS A 231 -16.99 2.04 14.05
CA HIS A 231 -15.99 1.35 13.23
C HIS A 231 -16.54 0.77 11.90
N ILE A 232 -17.39 1.54 11.21
CA ILE A 232 -18.22 1.12 10.06
C ILE A 232 -17.50 1.08 8.70
N GLU A 233 -16.20 1.43 8.63
CA GLU A 233 -15.41 1.33 7.41
C GLU A 233 -14.99 -0.12 7.10
N ASN A 234 -14.58 -0.40 5.84
CA ASN A 234 -13.91 -1.66 5.48
C ASN A 234 -12.70 -1.94 6.40
N GLN A 235 -12.67 -3.15 6.98
CA GLN A 235 -11.60 -3.61 7.90
C GLN A 235 -10.79 -4.76 7.30
N THR A 236 -9.65 -5.09 7.93
CA THR A 236 -8.79 -6.23 7.54
C THR A 236 -9.26 -7.58 8.09
N ILE A 237 -10.35 -7.57 8.87
CA ILE A 237 -11.03 -8.74 9.45
C ILE A 237 -12.55 -8.63 9.15
N PRO A 238 -13.29 -9.74 8.99
CA PRO A 238 -14.72 -9.69 8.73
C PRO A 238 -15.50 -9.56 10.03
N ILE A 239 -16.18 -8.43 10.22
CA ILE A 239 -17.20 -8.21 11.26
C ILE A 239 -18.55 -8.57 10.63
N VAL A 240 -19.13 -9.70 11.03
CA VAL A 240 -20.30 -10.32 10.38
C VAL A 240 -21.15 -11.07 11.41
N LEU A 241 -22.48 -11.16 11.17
CA LEU A 241 -23.42 -11.89 12.01
C LEU A 241 -23.77 -13.24 11.35
N PRO A 242 -23.37 -14.40 11.90
CA PRO A 242 -23.73 -15.71 11.35
C PRO A 242 -25.14 -16.16 11.78
N CYS A 243 -25.82 -16.92 10.92
CA CYS A 243 -27.11 -17.55 11.22
C CYS A 243 -27.21 -18.96 10.63
N SER A 244 -28.08 -19.80 11.23
CA SER A 244 -28.35 -21.15 10.72
C SER A 244 -29.13 -21.11 9.40
N THR A 245 -29.19 -22.23 8.67
CA THR A 245 -30.06 -22.33 7.48
C THR A 245 -31.52 -22.15 7.87
N ASP A 246 -31.96 -22.79 8.95
CA ASP A 246 -33.29 -22.70 9.54
C ASP A 246 -33.65 -21.24 9.90
N ASP A 247 -32.74 -20.48 10.52
CA ASP A 247 -32.93 -19.05 10.78
C ASP A 247 -33.03 -18.25 9.49
N LYS A 248 -32.13 -18.48 8.53
CA LYS A 248 -32.12 -17.78 7.25
C LYS A 248 -33.40 -18.04 6.44
N GLU A 249 -34.00 -19.22 6.54
CA GLU A 249 -35.28 -19.55 5.91
C GLU A 249 -36.48 -18.97 6.70
N ARG A 250 -36.50 -19.10 8.02
CA ARG A 250 -37.49 -18.50 8.94
C ARG A 250 -37.56 -16.97 8.85
N LEU A 251 -36.41 -16.31 8.75
CA LEU A 251 -36.32 -14.85 8.66
C LEU A 251 -36.67 -14.37 7.25
N LYS A 252 -36.17 -15.02 6.20
CA LYS A 252 -36.48 -14.62 4.81
C LYS A 252 -37.95 -14.84 4.43
N SER A 253 -38.63 -15.82 5.03
CA SER A 253 -40.06 -16.08 4.80
C SER A 253 -41.01 -15.07 5.47
N SER A 254 -40.50 -14.17 6.32
CA SER A 254 -41.30 -13.08 6.91
C SER A 254 -41.58 -11.91 5.96
N ASP A 255 -40.83 -11.80 4.86
CA ASP A 255 -40.79 -10.65 3.93
C ASP A 255 -40.54 -9.27 4.61
N SER A 256 -40.10 -9.28 5.87
CA SER A 256 -39.81 -8.05 6.62
C SER A 256 -38.55 -7.35 6.12
N SER A 257 -38.64 -6.03 5.96
CA SER A 257 -37.48 -5.16 5.72
C SER A 257 -36.66 -4.86 6.98
N ILE A 258 -37.06 -5.38 8.15
CA ILE A 258 -36.40 -5.15 9.45
C ILE A 258 -36.26 -6.48 10.22
N LEU A 259 -35.10 -6.70 10.83
CA LEU A 259 -34.76 -7.85 11.67
C LEU A 259 -34.39 -7.35 13.09
N ALA A 260 -35.05 -7.83 14.13
CA ALA A 260 -34.73 -7.49 15.53
C ALA A 260 -33.70 -8.45 16.14
N LEU A 261 -32.67 -7.90 16.79
CA LEU A 261 -31.59 -8.64 17.42
C LEU A 261 -31.77 -8.66 18.95
N TYR A 262 -31.79 -9.85 19.54
CA TYR A 262 -32.04 -10.09 20.96
C TYR A 262 -30.81 -10.67 21.66
N TYR A 263 -30.34 -10.02 22.72
CA TYR A 263 -29.28 -10.51 23.60
C TYR A 263 -29.85 -10.71 25.01
N ASN A 264 -29.75 -11.93 25.55
CA ASN A 264 -30.34 -12.33 26.84
C ASN A 264 -31.83 -11.91 26.96
N GLU A 265 -32.66 -12.33 25.98
CA GLU A 265 -34.08 -11.94 25.80
C GLU A 265 -34.39 -10.42 25.75
N THR A 266 -33.38 -9.54 25.75
CA THR A 266 -33.55 -8.09 25.56
C THR A 266 -33.27 -7.72 24.11
N ALA A 267 -34.18 -6.99 23.45
CA ALA A 267 -33.92 -6.43 22.13
C ALA A 267 -32.90 -5.28 22.24
N VAL A 268 -31.82 -5.34 21.46
CA VAL A 268 -30.67 -4.41 21.55
C VAL A 268 -30.42 -3.59 20.29
N ALA A 269 -30.86 -4.10 19.14
CA ALA A 269 -30.59 -3.51 17.83
C ALA A 269 -31.58 -4.03 16.78
N ILE A 270 -31.65 -3.34 15.65
CA ILE A 270 -32.26 -3.87 14.42
C ILE A 270 -31.25 -3.85 13.25
N ILE A 271 -31.42 -4.75 12.30
CA ILE A 271 -30.84 -4.67 10.95
C ILE A 271 -31.96 -4.31 9.98
N GLN A 272 -31.84 -3.19 9.30
CA GLN A 272 -32.74 -2.80 8.20
C GLN A 272 -32.16 -3.32 6.87
N LYS A 273 -33.04 -3.76 5.96
CA LYS A 273 -32.69 -4.39 4.66
C LYS A 273 -31.74 -5.59 4.84
N PRO A 274 -32.15 -6.66 5.55
CA PRO A 274 -31.27 -7.80 5.82
C PRO A 274 -30.93 -8.58 4.53
N GLU A 275 -29.64 -8.71 4.24
CA GLU A 275 -29.10 -9.48 3.11
C GLU A 275 -28.48 -10.80 3.62
N TYR A 276 -28.71 -11.91 2.90
CA TYR A 276 -28.29 -13.25 3.31
C TYR A 276 -27.35 -13.89 2.28
N TYR A 277 -26.12 -14.23 2.68
CA TYR A 277 -25.09 -14.78 1.80
C TYR A 277 -24.30 -15.94 2.46
N GLU A 278 -23.61 -16.74 1.66
CA GLU A 278 -22.86 -17.91 2.15
C GLU A 278 -21.68 -17.50 3.05
N HIS A 279 -21.48 -18.21 4.16
CA HIS A 279 -20.37 -17.96 5.07
C HIS A 279 -19.02 -18.49 4.53
N ARG A 280 -19.02 -19.59 3.75
CA ARG A 280 -17.82 -20.20 3.15
C ARG A 280 -16.66 -20.34 4.16
N LYS A 281 -16.98 -20.92 5.33
CA LYS A 281 -16.17 -20.91 6.57
C LYS A 281 -14.68 -21.23 6.36
N GLU A 282 -14.35 -22.29 5.61
CA GLU A 282 -12.95 -22.66 5.35
C GLU A 282 -12.19 -21.57 4.59
N GLU A 283 -12.81 -20.99 3.55
CA GLU A 283 -12.23 -19.89 2.78
C GLU A 283 -12.03 -18.65 3.66
N ARG A 284 -13.01 -18.30 4.50
CA ARG A 284 -12.88 -17.24 5.52
C ARG A 284 -11.68 -17.51 6.43
N CYS A 285 -11.57 -18.72 6.98
CA CYS A 285 -10.49 -19.08 7.90
C CYS A 285 -9.11 -19.05 7.23
N CYS A 286 -8.92 -19.78 6.13
CA CYS A 286 -7.67 -19.82 5.38
C CYS A 286 -7.22 -18.42 4.91
N ARG A 287 -8.14 -17.57 4.43
CA ARG A 287 -7.79 -16.21 4.04
C ARG A 287 -7.39 -15.34 5.24
N ILE A 288 -8.07 -15.46 6.39
CA ILE A 288 -7.84 -14.57 7.55
C ILE A 288 -6.66 -15.00 8.43
N PHE A 289 -6.60 -16.27 8.83
CA PHE A 289 -5.59 -16.79 9.77
C PHE A 289 -4.39 -17.45 9.07
N GLY A 290 -4.48 -17.72 7.76
CA GLY A 290 -3.47 -18.51 7.03
C GLY A 290 -3.58 -20.02 7.24
N ILE A 291 -4.54 -20.46 8.07
CA ILE A 291 -4.88 -21.86 8.38
C ILE A 291 -6.39 -22.01 8.55
N CYS A 292 -6.90 -23.24 8.46
CA CYS A 292 -8.27 -23.61 8.89
C CYS A 292 -8.21 -24.78 9.88
N ASP A 293 -7.59 -24.57 11.04
CA ASP A 293 -7.44 -25.60 12.07
C ASP A 293 -8.42 -25.39 13.24
N ARG A 294 -9.21 -26.41 13.58
CA ARG A 294 -10.23 -26.34 14.65
C ARG A 294 -9.63 -26.27 16.06
N GLU A 295 -8.32 -26.55 16.21
CA GLU A 295 -7.58 -26.30 17.45
C GLU A 295 -7.24 -24.81 17.68
N HIS A 296 -7.38 -23.95 16.67
CA HIS A 296 -7.25 -22.50 16.84
C HIS A 296 -8.59 -21.93 17.36
N PRO A 297 -8.62 -21.24 18.53
CA PRO A 297 -9.87 -21.10 19.29
C PRO A 297 -10.91 -20.21 18.61
N HIS A 298 -10.49 -19.15 17.89
CA HIS A 298 -11.43 -18.34 17.10
C HIS A 298 -11.86 -19.02 15.78
N ILE A 299 -11.07 -19.97 15.25
CA ILE A 299 -11.50 -20.78 14.08
C ILE A 299 -12.55 -21.80 14.52
N LYS A 300 -12.39 -22.43 15.69
CA LYS A 300 -13.43 -23.29 16.29
C LYS A 300 -14.78 -22.58 16.33
N MET A 301 -14.83 -21.35 16.85
CA MET A 301 -16.03 -20.52 16.89
C MET A 301 -16.64 -20.26 15.50
N ILE A 302 -15.83 -19.93 14.49
CA ILE A 302 -16.31 -19.73 13.12
C ILE A 302 -16.89 -21.04 12.55
N MET A 303 -16.20 -22.15 12.74
CA MET A 303 -16.63 -23.46 12.21
C MET A 303 -17.90 -23.98 12.89
N ASP A 304 -18.08 -23.69 14.19
CA ASP A 304 -19.23 -24.09 15.00
C ASP A 304 -20.43 -23.12 14.90
N SER A 305 -20.26 -21.97 14.23
CA SER A 305 -21.35 -21.02 13.94
C SER A 305 -22.21 -21.43 12.73
N GLY A 306 -23.21 -20.64 12.36
CA GLY A 306 -24.08 -20.92 11.20
C GLY A 306 -23.38 -20.80 9.83
N ASP A 307 -23.98 -21.41 8.79
CA ASP A 307 -23.44 -21.45 7.42
C ASP A 307 -23.84 -20.27 6.53
N TRP A 308 -24.74 -19.41 7.01
CA TRP A 308 -25.14 -18.16 6.37
C TRP A 308 -24.64 -16.95 7.18
N LEU A 309 -24.44 -15.83 6.50
CA LEU A 309 -24.13 -14.53 7.10
C LEU A 309 -25.26 -13.54 6.78
N ILE A 310 -25.55 -12.66 7.73
CA ILE A 310 -26.49 -11.54 7.60
C ILE A 310 -25.69 -10.24 7.47
N GLY A 311 -26.02 -9.45 6.44
CA GLY A 311 -25.63 -8.04 6.28
C GLY A 311 -26.84 -7.11 6.31
N GLY A 312 -26.62 -5.80 6.33
CA GLY A 312 -27.66 -4.77 6.27
C GLY A 312 -27.30 -3.51 7.06
N GLU A 313 -28.26 -2.57 7.17
CA GLU A 313 -28.09 -1.32 7.92
C GLU A 313 -28.37 -1.53 9.41
N LEU A 314 -27.31 -1.67 10.22
CA LEU A 314 -27.40 -1.81 11.67
C LEU A 314 -27.82 -0.49 12.36
N LYS A 315 -28.76 -0.59 13.31
CA LYS A 315 -29.23 0.46 14.21
C LYS A 315 -29.24 -0.08 15.64
N VAL A 316 -28.71 0.64 16.62
CA VAL A 316 -28.58 0.13 18.01
C VAL A 316 -29.38 1.00 18.98
N PHE A 317 -30.16 0.37 19.86
CA PHE A 317 -31.17 1.04 20.68
C PHE A 317 -30.58 1.84 21.85
N GLU A 318 -29.47 1.36 22.42
CA GLU A 318 -28.77 2.00 23.54
C GLU A 318 -27.27 1.74 23.46
N ARG A 319 -26.48 2.58 24.15
CA ARG A 319 -25.06 2.32 24.35
C ARG A 319 -24.86 1.05 25.17
N VAL A 320 -24.09 0.12 24.63
CA VAL A 320 -23.77 -1.17 25.27
C VAL A 320 -23.09 -0.95 26.64
N ARG A 321 -23.65 -1.58 27.67
CA ARG A 321 -23.08 -1.66 29.03
C ARG A 321 -23.02 -3.12 29.45
N TRP A 322 -21.94 -3.52 30.09
CA TRP A 322 -21.72 -4.90 30.55
C TRP A 322 -22.06 -5.09 32.02
N ASN A 323 -22.19 -4.01 32.80
CA ASN A 323 -22.52 -3.99 34.22
C ASN A 323 -21.56 -4.83 35.09
N ASP A 324 -20.33 -5.03 34.61
CA ASP A 324 -19.25 -5.79 35.26
C ASP A 324 -18.33 -4.90 36.13
N GLY A 325 -18.76 -3.66 36.39
CA GLY A 325 -17.97 -2.64 37.09
C GLY A 325 -16.96 -1.90 36.22
N LEU A 326 -16.68 -2.36 34.98
CA LEU A 326 -15.61 -1.82 34.14
C LEU A 326 -16.09 -0.86 33.04
N ASP A 327 -17.40 -0.61 32.91
CA ASP A 327 -17.98 0.23 31.84
C ASP A 327 -17.43 1.67 31.82
N HIS A 328 -16.99 2.20 32.96
CA HIS A 328 -16.36 3.52 33.05
C HIS A 328 -14.98 3.61 32.36
N PHE A 329 -14.37 2.47 32.00
CA PHE A 329 -13.20 2.41 31.12
C PHE A 329 -13.57 2.19 29.63
N ARG A 330 -14.82 1.85 29.29
CA ARG A 330 -15.27 1.56 27.91
C ARG A 330 -15.64 2.86 27.19
N LEU A 331 -14.66 3.72 26.98
CA LEU A 331 -14.81 5.01 26.32
C LEU A 331 -14.95 4.84 24.80
N THR A 332 -15.96 5.47 24.19
CA THR A 332 -16.14 5.42 22.72
C THR A 332 -15.02 6.19 21.99
N PRO A 333 -14.81 5.98 20.68
CA PRO A 333 -13.87 6.79 19.90
C PRO A 333 -14.09 8.30 19.99
N ASN A 334 -15.34 8.76 20.20
CA ASN A 334 -15.65 10.18 20.39
C ASN A 334 -15.30 10.66 21.80
N GLU A 335 -15.61 9.88 22.84
CA GLU A 335 -15.21 10.21 24.22
C GLU A 335 -13.69 10.23 24.39
N LEU A 336 -12.97 9.32 23.73
CA LEU A 336 -11.50 9.32 23.69
C LEU A 336 -10.97 10.60 23.03
N ARG A 337 -11.52 11.01 21.88
CA ARG A 337 -11.17 12.28 21.20
C ARG A 337 -11.41 13.49 22.10
N GLN A 338 -12.58 13.56 22.75
CA GLN A 338 -12.89 14.61 23.71
C GLN A 338 -11.89 14.61 24.87
N ARG A 339 -11.62 13.44 25.46
CA ARG A 339 -10.69 13.30 26.60
C ARG A 339 -9.27 13.73 26.25
N PHE A 340 -8.80 13.45 25.03
CA PHE A 340 -7.51 13.90 24.52
C PHE A 340 -7.46 15.43 24.32
N HIS A 341 -8.56 16.04 23.90
CA HIS A 341 -8.67 17.50 23.79
C HIS A 341 -8.67 18.17 25.17
N GLU A 342 -9.45 17.68 26.13
CA GLU A 342 -9.52 18.18 27.52
C GLU A 342 -8.14 18.22 28.19
N ILE A 343 -7.36 17.14 28.08
CA ILE A 343 -6.01 17.04 28.66
C ILE A 343 -4.92 17.67 27.78
N LYS A 344 -5.31 18.29 26.65
CA LYS A 344 -4.44 18.97 25.68
C LYS A 344 -3.30 18.08 25.18
N GLY A 345 -3.62 16.85 24.79
CA GLY A 345 -2.64 15.86 24.36
C GLY A 345 -2.01 16.19 22.99
N ASP A 346 -0.68 16.19 22.96
CA ASP A 346 0.16 16.55 21.81
C ASP A 346 1.46 15.71 21.82
N PRO A 347 1.53 14.57 21.10
CA PRO A 347 0.47 13.88 20.37
C PRO A 347 -0.04 12.65 21.16
N ILE A 348 -1.05 11.96 20.62
CA ILE A 348 -1.58 10.74 21.21
C ILE A 348 -0.86 9.52 20.63
N PHE A 349 -0.32 8.66 21.50
CA PHE A 349 0.33 7.41 21.12
C PHE A 349 -0.28 6.20 21.84
N ALA A 350 -0.57 5.11 21.14
CA ALA A 350 -1.28 3.97 21.72
C ALA A 350 -0.44 2.70 21.89
N PHE A 351 -0.78 1.94 22.93
CA PHE A 351 -0.28 0.58 23.16
C PHE A 351 -1.47 -0.39 23.27
N GLN A 352 -1.61 -1.29 22.28
CA GLN A 352 -2.59 -2.38 22.29
C GLN A 352 -2.04 -3.56 23.10
N LEU A 353 -2.86 -4.14 23.97
CA LEU A 353 -2.47 -5.28 24.82
C LEU A 353 -3.64 -6.18 25.20
N ARG A 354 -3.34 -7.47 25.40
CA ARG A 354 -4.25 -8.48 25.99
C ARG A 354 -3.66 -9.19 27.22
N ASN A 355 -2.43 -8.83 27.58
CA ASN A 355 -1.62 -9.43 28.64
C ASN A 355 -1.31 -8.40 29.73
N PRO A 356 -0.92 -8.81 30.96
CA PRO A 356 -0.36 -7.91 31.96
C PRO A 356 0.82 -7.05 31.44
N VAL A 357 0.96 -5.84 31.97
CA VAL A 357 2.11 -4.95 31.69
C VAL A 357 3.28 -5.38 32.57
N HIS A 358 4.40 -5.70 31.94
CA HIS A 358 5.70 -5.90 32.59
C HIS A 358 6.69 -4.86 32.07
N ASN A 359 7.88 -4.74 32.67
CA ASN A 359 8.79 -3.63 32.41
C ASN A 359 9.32 -3.58 30.96
N GLY A 360 9.15 -4.66 30.17
CA GLY A 360 9.41 -4.66 28.73
C GLY A 360 8.36 -3.86 27.94
N HIS A 361 7.07 -4.01 28.27
CA HIS A 361 6.02 -3.16 27.72
C HIS A 361 6.20 -1.70 28.16
N ALA A 362 6.56 -1.46 29.43
CA ALA A 362 6.86 -0.13 29.95
C ALA A 362 8.02 0.53 29.18
N LEU A 363 9.14 -0.17 28.95
CA LEU A 363 10.28 0.33 28.18
C LEU A 363 9.87 0.84 26.78
N LEU A 364 9.02 0.11 26.07
CA LEU A 364 8.50 0.53 24.75
C LEU A 364 7.68 1.83 24.84
N MET A 365 6.81 1.94 25.85
CA MET A 365 5.97 3.12 26.07
C MET A 365 6.77 4.34 26.53
N GLN A 366 7.72 4.16 27.47
CA GLN A 366 8.64 5.19 27.95
C GLN A 366 9.56 5.71 26.83
N LYS A 367 10.16 4.81 26.02
CA LYS A 367 11.02 5.21 24.89
C LYS A 367 10.23 5.90 23.77
N THR A 368 8.97 5.50 23.55
CA THR A 368 8.05 6.23 22.68
C THR A 368 7.81 7.65 23.19
N ARG A 369 7.45 7.81 24.47
CA ARG A 369 7.25 9.11 25.12
C ARG A 369 8.46 10.02 24.93
N GLN A 370 9.67 9.52 25.25
CA GLN A 370 10.90 10.29 25.12
C GLN A 370 11.15 10.71 23.67
N SER A 371 11.05 9.78 22.71
CA SER A 371 11.25 10.10 21.29
C SER A 371 10.25 11.12 20.73
N LEU A 372 9.06 11.26 21.33
CA LEU A 372 8.10 12.30 20.96
C LEU A 372 8.47 13.67 21.57
N LEU A 373 8.93 13.70 22.83
CA LEU A 373 9.51 14.92 23.42
C LEU A 373 10.74 15.39 22.64
N ASP A 374 11.61 14.46 22.22
CA ASP A 374 12.80 14.73 21.40
C ASP A 374 12.44 15.25 19.99
N LYS A 375 11.31 14.81 19.42
CA LYS A 375 10.70 15.37 18.19
C LYS A 375 10.10 16.77 18.39
N GLY A 376 10.09 17.30 19.62
CA GLY A 376 9.67 18.66 19.96
C GLY A 376 8.22 18.83 20.42
N PHE A 377 7.43 17.74 20.46
CA PHE A 377 6.06 17.75 20.96
C PHE A 377 5.97 18.13 22.45
N LYS A 378 4.87 18.75 22.88
CA LYS A 378 4.79 19.39 24.23
C LYS A 378 4.10 18.55 25.28
N ASN A 379 3.12 17.73 24.92
CA ASN A 379 2.37 16.94 25.90
C ASN A 379 1.97 15.56 25.37
N PRO A 380 2.92 14.65 25.06
CA PRO A 380 2.57 13.33 24.59
C PRO A 380 1.68 12.60 25.60
N ILE A 381 0.64 11.90 25.14
CA ILE A 381 -0.25 11.10 25.99
C ILE A 381 -0.25 9.64 25.51
N LEU A 382 0.00 8.73 26.43
CA LEU A 382 -0.18 7.31 26.24
C LEU A 382 -1.68 6.96 26.30
N LEU A 383 -2.20 6.32 25.26
CA LEU A 383 -3.44 5.56 25.32
C LEU A 383 -3.10 4.09 25.60
N LEU A 384 -3.12 3.72 26.87
CA LEU A 384 -2.94 2.33 27.32
C LEU A 384 -4.27 1.61 27.11
N HIS A 385 -4.35 0.76 26.09
CA HIS A 385 -5.63 0.40 25.49
C HIS A 385 -5.87 -1.12 25.48
N PRO A 386 -6.10 -1.76 26.65
CA PRO A 386 -6.35 -3.20 26.71
C PRO A 386 -7.61 -3.63 25.94
N LEU A 387 -7.51 -4.79 25.29
CA LEU A 387 -8.65 -5.47 24.70
C LEU A 387 -9.52 -6.13 25.79
N GLY A 388 -10.83 -5.93 25.69
CA GLY A 388 -11.84 -6.43 26.63
C GLY A 388 -13.08 -7.08 26.01
N GLY A 389 -13.07 -7.37 24.70
CA GLY A 389 -13.94 -8.39 24.14
C GLY A 389 -13.48 -9.80 24.51
N TRP A 390 -14.02 -10.83 23.85
CA TRP A 390 -13.64 -12.22 24.06
C TRP A 390 -12.13 -12.46 23.86
N THR A 391 -11.55 -13.28 24.74
CA THR A 391 -10.18 -13.81 24.70
C THR A 391 -10.21 -15.30 25.04
N LYS A 392 -9.22 -16.06 24.56
CA LYS A 392 -9.10 -17.50 24.83
C LYS A 392 -8.82 -17.81 26.31
N ASP A 393 -9.22 -19.00 26.74
CA ASP A 393 -9.34 -19.40 28.15
C ASP A 393 -8.04 -19.39 28.99
N ASP A 394 -6.86 -19.42 28.36
CA ASP A 394 -5.55 -19.34 29.06
C ASP A 394 -4.94 -17.92 29.10
N ASP A 395 -5.56 -16.91 28.47
CA ASP A 395 -5.21 -15.50 28.66
C ASP A 395 -5.82 -14.96 29.98
N VAL A 396 -5.19 -13.94 30.59
CA VAL A 396 -5.62 -13.44 31.91
C VAL A 396 -6.97 -12.69 31.80
N PRO A 397 -7.94 -12.89 32.72
CA PRO A 397 -9.22 -12.18 32.73
C PRO A 397 -9.11 -10.65 32.72
N LEU A 398 -10.12 -9.98 32.14
CA LEU A 398 -10.11 -8.53 31.89
C LEU A 398 -10.08 -7.69 33.16
N ASP A 399 -10.88 -8.06 34.16
CA ASP A 399 -10.93 -7.46 35.50
C ASP A 399 -9.56 -7.53 36.19
N VAL A 400 -8.94 -8.71 36.18
CA VAL A 400 -7.60 -8.95 36.74
C VAL A 400 -6.55 -8.12 36.01
N ARG A 401 -6.66 -8.00 34.68
CA ARG A 401 -5.78 -7.15 33.86
C ARG A 401 -5.97 -5.66 34.18
N ILE A 402 -7.21 -5.18 34.31
CA ILE A 402 -7.51 -3.77 34.62
C ILE A 402 -7.06 -3.39 36.04
N ALA A 403 -7.18 -4.30 37.01
CA ALA A 403 -6.56 -4.11 38.33
C ALA A 403 -5.02 -4.02 38.24
N GLN A 404 -4.40 -4.89 37.43
CA GLN A 404 -2.95 -4.90 37.24
C GLN A 404 -2.42 -3.65 36.51
N TYR A 405 -3.16 -3.10 35.53
CA TYR A 405 -2.76 -1.87 34.85
C TYR A 405 -2.89 -0.64 35.75
N GLN A 406 -3.90 -0.59 36.63
CA GLN A 406 -4.00 0.48 37.63
C GLN A 406 -2.83 0.43 38.60
N ALA A 407 -2.48 -0.75 39.13
CA ALA A 407 -1.32 -0.90 40.01
C ALA A 407 0.02 -0.51 39.34
N VAL A 408 0.17 -0.64 38.01
CA VAL A 408 1.37 -0.16 37.27
C VAL A 408 1.37 1.37 37.09
N LEU A 409 0.20 2.01 37.08
CA LEU A 409 0.05 3.46 37.01
C LEU A 409 0.14 4.14 38.39
N ASP A 410 -0.08 3.36 39.45
CA ASP A 410 -0.11 3.77 40.86
C ASP A 410 1.10 3.19 41.64
N ASP A 411 2.13 2.70 40.93
CA ASP A 411 3.36 2.07 41.43
C ASP A 411 4.36 3.14 41.92
N ASP A 412 4.99 2.96 43.09
CA ASP A 412 5.97 3.92 43.64
C ASP A 412 7.20 4.13 42.74
N ASP A 413 7.56 3.11 41.93
CA ASP A 413 8.60 3.16 40.89
C ASP A 413 8.22 4.08 39.70
N ASN A 414 6.97 4.59 39.63
CA ASN A 414 6.43 5.43 38.57
C ASN A 414 6.66 4.87 37.15
N VAL A 415 6.40 3.57 37.00
CA VAL A 415 6.68 2.79 35.77
C VAL A 415 5.93 3.36 34.56
N LEU A 416 4.72 3.88 34.76
CA LEU A 416 3.96 4.67 33.79
C LEU A 416 3.28 5.87 34.47
N ASP A 417 3.59 7.09 34.01
CA ASP A 417 3.02 8.33 34.55
C ASP A 417 1.48 8.38 34.37
N ARG A 418 0.76 8.30 35.50
CA ARG A 418 -0.71 8.40 35.60
C ARG A 418 -1.27 9.66 34.95
N ASN A 419 -0.58 10.80 35.07
CA ASN A 419 -1.02 12.09 34.54
C ASN A 419 -0.78 12.23 33.02
N LYS A 420 -0.09 11.26 32.42
CA LYS A 420 0.22 11.21 30.98
C LYS A 420 -0.29 9.93 30.31
N THR A 421 -1.18 9.21 30.99
CA THR A 421 -1.76 7.95 30.51
C THR A 421 -3.28 7.96 30.63
N VAL A 422 -3.97 7.69 29.53
CA VAL A 422 -5.39 7.34 29.50
C VAL A 422 -5.49 5.82 29.41
N LEU A 423 -6.12 5.20 30.42
CA LEU A 423 -6.48 3.78 30.43
C LEU A 423 -7.92 3.62 29.93
N ALA A 424 -8.12 2.84 28.86
CA ALA A 424 -9.44 2.59 28.28
C ALA A 424 -9.56 1.16 27.71
N ILE A 425 -10.74 0.56 27.75
CA ILE A 425 -11.02 -0.79 27.27
C ILE A 425 -11.51 -0.75 25.81
N PHE A 426 -10.83 -1.48 24.94
CA PHE A 426 -11.25 -1.71 23.57
C PHE A 426 -12.24 -2.89 23.49
N PRO A 427 -13.49 -2.72 23.04
CA PRO A 427 -14.54 -3.75 23.16
C PRO A 427 -14.43 -4.92 22.16
N SER A 428 -13.56 -4.83 21.14
CA SER A 428 -13.39 -5.88 20.13
C SER A 428 -13.08 -7.25 20.74
N PRO A 429 -13.70 -8.33 20.24
CA PRO A 429 -13.16 -9.68 20.39
C PRO A 429 -11.73 -9.77 19.85
N MET A 430 -10.93 -10.65 20.45
CA MET A 430 -9.60 -11.05 19.97
C MET A 430 -9.77 -12.19 18.95
N LEU A 431 -9.12 -12.09 17.80
CA LEU A 431 -9.13 -13.15 16.78
C LEU A 431 -7.93 -14.09 16.92
N TYR A 432 -6.78 -13.59 17.37
CA TYR A 432 -5.47 -14.23 17.25
C TYR A 432 -5.00 -14.39 15.78
N ALA A 433 -5.44 -13.48 14.89
CA ALA A 433 -5.11 -13.46 13.46
C ALA A 433 -3.87 -12.59 13.10
N GLY A 434 -2.98 -12.36 14.08
CA GLY A 434 -1.61 -11.88 13.86
C GLY A 434 -1.50 -10.66 12.92
N PRO A 435 -0.75 -10.76 11.79
CA PRO A 435 -0.55 -9.66 10.85
C PRO A 435 -1.82 -9.07 10.21
N ARG A 436 -2.96 -9.78 10.19
CA ARG A 436 -4.25 -9.18 9.74
C ARG A 436 -4.95 -8.42 10.84
N GLU A 437 -4.99 -8.99 12.04
CA GLU A 437 -5.69 -8.40 13.18
C GLU A 437 -4.95 -7.17 13.73
N VAL A 438 -3.61 -7.14 13.68
CA VAL A 438 -2.87 -5.96 14.12
C VAL A 438 -3.18 -4.71 13.28
N GLN A 439 -3.56 -4.88 12.00
CA GLN A 439 -4.04 -3.77 11.16
C GLN A 439 -5.40 -3.25 11.63
N TRP A 440 -6.32 -4.14 12.03
CA TRP A 440 -7.58 -3.78 12.70
C TRP A 440 -7.31 -3.04 14.01
N HIS A 441 -6.44 -3.58 14.87
CA HIS A 441 -6.04 -2.95 16.11
C HIS A 441 -5.48 -1.53 15.91
N ALA A 442 -4.66 -1.31 14.88
CA ALA A 442 -4.13 0.01 14.54
C ALA A 442 -5.20 0.95 13.96
N LYS A 443 -6.01 0.49 13.00
CA LYS A 443 -7.07 1.28 12.38
C LYS A 443 -8.10 1.76 13.39
N ALA A 444 -8.54 0.90 14.31
CA ALA A 444 -9.46 1.29 15.37
C ALA A 444 -8.91 2.43 16.26
N ARG A 445 -7.59 2.47 16.51
CA ARG A 445 -6.97 3.56 17.29
C ARG A 445 -6.82 4.84 16.47
N MET A 446 -6.56 4.74 15.17
CA MET A 446 -6.65 5.89 14.25
C MET A 446 -8.07 6.50 14.24
N THR A 447 -9.13 5.67 14.24
CA THR A 447 -10.52 6.13 14.43
C THR A 447 -10.70 6.84 15.77
N ALA A 448 -10.11 6.34 16.86
CA ALA A 448 -10.10 6.99 18.18
C ALA A 448 -9.18 8.24 18.30
N GLY A 449 -8.57 8.72 17.20
CA GLY A 449 -7.78 9.96 17.19
C GLY A 449 -6.30 9.80 17.56
N VAL A 450 -5.77 8.57 17.60
CA VAL A 450 -4.35 8.29 17.87
C VAL A 450 -3.47 8.67 16.67
N ASN A 451 -2.31 9.28 16.93
CA ASN A 451 -1.35 9.70 15.91
C ASN A 451 -0.16 8.74 15.75
N PHE A 452 0.23 8.03 16.83
CA PHE A 452 1.35 7.07 16.83
C PHE A 452 0.92 5.70 17.38
N TYR A 453 1.35 4.61 16.74
CA TYR A 453 0.97 3.26 17.18
C TYR A 453 2.21 2.38 17.44
N ILE A 454 2.35 1.92 18.69
CA ILE A 454 3.46 1.06 19.10
C ILE A 454 3.19 -0.39 18.65
N VAL A 455 4.17 -0.99 17.98
CA VAL A 455 4.13 -2.42 17.61
C VAL A 455 5.43 -3.14 18.00
N GLY A 456 5.29 -4.27 18.68
CA GLY A 456 6.40 -5.13 19.11
C GLY A 456 6.50 -6.44 18.31
N ARG A 457 7.12 -7.45 18.93
CA ARG A 457 7.21 -8.83 18.44
C ARG A 457 5.82 -9.50 18.39
N ASP A 458 5.55 -10.26 17.34
CA ASP A 458 4.39 -11.15 17.19
C ASP A 458 3.04 -10.54 17.64
N PRO A 459 2.68 -9.33 17.15
CA PRO A 459 1.49 -8.65 17.61
C PRO A 459 0.24 -9.40 17.13
N ALA A 460 -0.70 -9.62 18.06
CA ALA A 460 -1.87 -10.47 17.87
C ALA A 460 -1.59 -11.95 17.54
N GLY A 461 -0.37 -12.44 17.78
CA GLY A 461 0.00 -13.84 17.55
C GLY A 461 -0.41 -14.82 18.66
N ILE A 462 -0.20 -16.10 18.34
CA ILE A 462 -0.51 -17.29 19.14
C ILE A 462 0.46 -18.42 18.72
N GLY A 463 0.67 -19.43 19.58
CA GLY A 463 1.42 -20.63 19.20
C GLY A 463 0.71 -21.44 18.11
N HIS A 464 1.47 -22.13 17.24
CA HIS A 464 0.90 -22.95 16.19
C HIS A 464 0.17 -24.17 16.78
N PRO A 465 -1.15 -24.38 16.53
CA PRO A 465 -1.95 -25.34 17.28
C PRO A 465 -1.36 -26.77 17.33
N ARG A 466 -0.95 -27.30 16.17
CA ARG A 466 -0.32 -28.63 16.06
C ARG A 466 1.18 -28.69 16.37
N ILE A 467 1.88 -27.55 16.46
CA ILE A 467 3.35 -27.50 16.52
C ILE A 467 3.76 -26.63 17.71
N LYS A 468 3.71 -27.22 18.91
CA LYS A 468 3.88 -26.54 20.21
C LYS A 468 5.22 -25.81 20.41
N SER A 469 6.20 -26.03 19.52
CA SER A 469 7.51 -25.37 19.49
C SER A 469 7.62 -24.17 18.54
N LYS A 470 6.55 -23.81 17.81
CA LYS A 470 6.54 -22.68 16.86
C LYS A 470 5.40 -21.69 17.16
N ASP A 471 5.66 -20.42 16.92
CA ASP A 471 4.62 -19.39 16.78
C ASP A 471 3.85 -19.63 15.46
N LEU A 472 2.56 -19.27 15.40
CA LEU A 472 1.73 -19.42 14.19
C LEU A 472 2.14 -18.44 13.08
N TYR A 473 2.71 -17.29 13.45
CA TYR A 473 3.16 -16.25 12.53
C TYR A 473 4.65 -15.98 12.71
N ASP A 474 5.31 -15.48 11.66
CA ASP A 474 6.66 -14.94 11.82
C ASP A 474 6.61 -13.71 12.75
N PRO A 475 7.44 -13.64 13.81
CA PRO A 475 7.36 -12.61 14.83
C PRO A 475 7.63 -11.17 14.35
N THR A 476 8.08 -10.98 13.11
CA THR A 476 8.32 -9.67 12.48
C THR A 476 7.25 -9.27 11.48
N HIS A 477 6.36 -10.17 11.07
CA HIS A 477 5.36 -9.87 10.03
C HIS A 477 4.39 -8.77 10.44
N GLY A 478 3.90 -8.77 11.68
CA GLY A 478 2.90 -7.80 12.11
C GLY A 478 3.37 -6.34 12.06
N SER A 479 4.63 -6.07 12.38
CA SER A 479 5.20 -4.71 12.25
C SER A 479 5.48 -4.34 10.79
N LYS A 480 6.05 -5.26 9.99
CA LYS A 480 6.29 -5.07 8.56
C LYS A 480 5.00 -4.77 7.79
N VAL A 481 3.95 -5.55 8.03
CA VAL A 481 2.64 -5.39 7.38
C VAL A 481 1.98 -4.06 7.77
N LEU A 482 2.04 -3.66 9.05
CA LEU A 482 1.55 -2.34 9.47
C LEU A 482 2.25 -1.18 8.73
N THR A 483 3.58 -1.25 8.57
CA THR A 483 4.35 -0.20 7.85
C THR A 483 4.06 -0.13 6.35
N MET A 484 3.21 -1.01 5.81
CA MET A 484 2.77 -1.05 4.42
C MET A 484 1.25 -0.96 4.24
N ALA A 485 0.48 -0.93 5.33
CA ALA A 485 -0.97 -1.10 5.27
C ALA A 485 -1.67 0.14 4.69
N LEU A 486 -2.40 -0.06 3.59
CA LEU A 486 -3.23 0.98 2.98
C LEU A 486 -4.31 1.45 3.97
N GLY A 487 -4.61 2.75 3.95
CA GLY A 487 -5.59 3.38 4.84
C GLY A 487 -5.02 3.94 6.15
N LEU A 488 -3.90 3.43 6.68
CA LEU A 488 -3.28 3.92 7.93
C LEU A 488 -2.50 5.26 7.80
N HIS A 489 -2.81 6.05 6.77
CA HIS A 489 -2.10 7.28 6.39
C HIS A 489 -2.02 8.39 7.46
N ARG A 490 -2.83 8.32 8.53
CA ARG A 490 -2.85 9.29 9.65
C ARG A 490 -2.13 8.80 10.91
N LEU A 491 -1.39 7.68 10.82
CA LEU A 491 -0.85 6.94 11.96
C LEU A 491 0.63 6.55 11.73
N GLU A 492 1.57 7.14 12.48
CA GLU A 492 2.99 6.74 12.41
C GLU A 492 3.20 5.43 13.21
N ILE A 493 3.68 4.39 12.53
CA ILE A 493 3.92 3.06 13.13
C ILE A 493 5.31 3.02 13.79
N LEU A 494 5.33 2.87 15.11
CA LEU A 494 6.55 2.77 15.91
C LEU A 494 6.89 1.30 16.18
N ALA A 495 7.70 0.72 15.29
CA ALA A 495 8.13 -0.67 15.37
C ALA A 495 9.37 -0.86 16.25
N PHE A 496 9.25 -1.65 17.32
CA PHE A 496 10.33 -1.92 18.26
C PHE A 496 10.95 -3.31 18.11
N ARG A 497 12.24 -3.41 18.47
CA ARG A 497 12.94 -4.69 18.68
C ARG A 497 12.43 -5.36 19.96
N VAL A 498 12.67 -6.67 20.09
CA VAL A 498 12.26 -7.45 21.26
C VAL A 498 12.91 -6.88 22.53
N ALA A 499 12.11 -6.60 23.56
CA ALA A 499 12.61 -6.32 24.90
C ALA A 499 12.73 -7.65 25.68
N ALA A 500 13.87 -7.87 26.33
CA ALA A 500 14.18 -9.07 27.11
C ALA A 500 14.86 -8.68 28.43
N TYR A 501 14.92 -9.58 29.41
CA TYR A 501 15.54 -9.30 30.69
C TYR A 501 17.06 -9.46 30.59
N ASN A 502 17.81 -8.37 30.77
CA ASN A 502 19.27 -8.39 30.80
C ASN A 502 19.73 -8.81 32.22
N LYS A 503 20.31 -10.00 32.34
CA LYS A 503 20.78 -10.60 33.61
C LYS A 503 21.95 -9.85 34.25
N ILE A 504 22.75 -9.13 33.45
CA ILE A 504 23.91 -8.37 33.92
C ILE A 504 23.45 -7.01 34.46
N GLU A 505 22.58 -6.32 33.73
CA GLU A 505 22.06 -4.99 34.09
C GLU A 505 20.80 -5.03 34.96
N LYS A 506 20.30 -6.23 35.29
CA LYS A 506 19.12 -6.51 36.13
C LYS A 506 17.87 -5.70 35.78
N LYS A 507 17.57 -5.59 34.49
CA LYS A 507 16.44 -4.81 33.98
C LYS A 507 15.97 -5.31 32.62
N MET A 508 14.83 -4.82 32.17
CA MET A 508 14.38 -5.01 30.79
C MET A 508 15.13 -4.08 29.83
N ASP A 509 15.66 -4.63 28.74
CA ASP A 509 16.40 -3.88 27.70
C ASP A 509 16.14 -4.48 26.30
N PHE A 510 16.52 -3.77 25.24
CA PHE A 510 16.38 -4.25 23.86
C PHE A 510 17.41 -5.31 23.52
N TYR A 511 16.93 -6.50 23.17
CA TYR A 511 17.74 -7.68 22.89
C TYR A 511 18.84 -7.42 21.83
N ASP A 512 20.09 -7.70 22.22
CA ASP A 512 21.27 -7.69 21.37
C ASP A 512 21.68 -9.14 21.00
N PRO A 513 21.56 -9.55 19.72
CA PRO A 513 21.97 -10.88 19.27
C PRO A 513 23.45 -11.20 19.48
N LEU A 514 24.33 -10.20 19.63
CA LEU A 514 25.76 -10.39 19.89
C LEU A 514 26.06 -10.73 21.36
N LYS A 515 25.06 -10.63 22.24
CA LYS A 515 25.17 -10.84 23.69
C LYS A 515 24.11 -11.81 24.22
N HIS A 516 23.71 -12.79 23.40
CA HIS A 516 22.55 -13.65 23.66
C HIS A 516 22.48 -14.19 25.09
N ASP A 517 23.58 -14.72 25.60
CA ASP A 517 23.66 -15.36 26.92
C ASP A 517 23.38 -14.40 28.10
N GLN A 518 23.51 -13.09 27.89
CA GLN A 518 23.19 -12.05 28.87
C GLN A 518 21.67 -11.84 29.01
N TYR A 519 20.86 -12.30 28.06
CA TYR A 519 19.41 -12.09 28.06
C TYR A 519 18.62 -13.32 28.51
N ASP A 520 17.49 -13.08 29.16
CA ASP A 520 16.50 -14.08 29.56
C ASP A 520 15.12 -13.73 28.97
N PHE A 521 14.55 -14.68 28.22
CA PHE A 521 13.23 -14.53 27.61
C PHE A 521 12.17 -15.15 28.51
N ILE A 522 11.43 -14.30 29.23
CA ILE A 522 10.35 -14.73 30.13
C ILE A 522 9.02 -14.66 29.37
N SER A 523 8.62 -15.81 28.82
CA SER A 523 7.33 -15.96 28.14
C SER A 523 6.15 -15.94 29.12
N GLY A 524 4.93 -15.71 28.61
CA GLY A 524 3.71 -15.83 29.42
C GLY A 524 3.54 -17.22 30.07
N THR A 525 4.08 -18.28 29.45
CA THR A 525 4.12 -19.62 30.06
C THR A 525 5.15 -19.71 31.19
N LYS A 526 6.34 -19.07 31.06
CA LYS A 526 7.32 -18.97 32.16
C LYS A 526 6.77 -18.14 33.32
N MET A 527 6.05 -17.04 33.05
CA MET A 527 5.31 -16.28 34.08
C MET A 527 4.24 -17.13 34.78
N ARG A 528 3.43 -17.87 34.02
CA ARG A 528 2.41 -18.79 34.58
C ARG A 528 3.05 -19.88 35.45
N GLN A 529 4.23 -20.39 35.10
CA GLN A 529 4.97 -21.33 35.93
C GLN A 529 5.46 -20.67 37.24
N ILE A 530 6.09 -19.49 37.15
CA ILE A 530 6.58 -18.70 38.30
C ILE A 530 5.44 -18.40 39.29
N ALA A 531 4.29 -17.94 38.79
CA ALA A 531 3.10 -17.67 39.61
C ALA A 531 2.53 -18.94 40.27
N ARG A 532 2.48 -20.07 39.55
CA ARG A 532 2.03 -21.37 40.08
C ARG A 532 2.95 -21.94 41.17
N THR A 533 4.26 -21.72 41.08
CA THR A 533 5.22 -22.22 42.08
C THR A 533 5.44 -21.26 43.26
N GLY A 534 4.81 -20.09 43.25
CA GLY A 534 5.04 -19.04 44.25
C GLY A 534 6.44 -18.42 44.18
N ALA A 535 7.20 -18.66 43.11
CA ALA A 535 8.48 -18.01 42.87
C ALA A 535 8.28 -16.54 42.49
N LEU A 536 9.29 -15.71 42.73
CA LEU A 536 9.35 -14.36 42.18
C LEU A 536 10.02 -14.38 40.79
N PRO A 537 9.64 -13.49 39.85
CA PRO A 537 10.43 -13.21 38.67
C PRO A 537 11.76 -12.54 39.07
N PRO A 538 12.72 -12.41 38.15
CA PRO A 538 13.91 -11.62 38.39
C PRO A 538 13.55 -10.17 38.76
N ASP A 539 14.30 -9.63 39.72
CA ASP A 539 14.29 -8.21 40.11
C ASP A 539 14.35 -7.29 38.87
N GLY A 540 13.61 -6.19 38.86
CA GLY A 540 13.51 -5.29 37.70
C GLY A 540 12.71 -5.79 36.48
N PHE A 541 12.14 -7.01 36.50
CA PHE A 541 11.23 -7.50 35.44
C PHE A 541 9.81 -6.92 35.54
N MET A 542 9.30 -6.79 36.77
CA MET A 542 7.99 -6.24 37.15
C MET A 542 8.04 -5.89 38.65
N SER A 543 7.38 -4.81 39.09
CA SER A 543 7.26 -4.45 40.51
C SER A 543 6.60 -5.57 41.34
N ILE A 544 7.05 -5.75 42.58
CA ILE A 544 6.53 -6.78 43.49
C ILE A 544 5.09 -6.45 43.91
N ALA A 545 4.78 -5.17 44.16
CA ALA A 545 3.43 -4.73 44.49
C ALA A 545 2.44 -5.02 43.35
N VAL A 546 2.87 -4.82 42.10
CA VAL A 546 2.12 -5.16 40.89
C VAL A 546 1.91 -6.69 40.75
N MET A 547 2.83 -7.51 41.26
CA MET A 547 2.72 -8.98 41.20
C MET A 547 1.81 -9.56 42.31
N ASP A 548 1.80 -8.99 43.51
CA ASP A 548 1.07 -9.54 44.66
C ASP A 548 -0.45 -9.29 44.66
N ILE A 549 -0.98 -8.70 43.58
CA ILE A 549 -2.41 -8.72 43.26
C ILE A 549 -2.86 -10.18 43.19
N LYS A 550 -3.63 -10.60 44.20
CA LYS A 550 -3.99 -12.01 44.50
C LYS A 550 -4.40 -12.85 43.27
N CYS A 551 -5.07 -12.23 42.30
CA CYS A 551 -5.58 -12.90 41.12
C CYS A 551 -4.50 -13.32 40.09
N VAL A 552 -3.28 -12.75 40.10
CA VAL A 552 -2.19 -13.22 39.21
C VAL A 552 -1.77 -14.65 39.57
N LYS A 553 -1.83 -15.03 40.86
CA LYS A 553 -1.55 -16.39 41.34
C LYS A 553 -2.71 -17.36 41.09
N VAL A 554 -3.96 -16.88 41.09
CA VAL A 554 -5.19 -17.73 41.04
C VAL A 554 -5.76 -17.89 39.62
N GLY A 555 -5.73 -16.85 38.78
CA GLY A 555 -6.22 -16.92 37.38
C GLY A 555 -5.38 -17.82 36.47
N MET A 556 -4.32 -18.44 36.99
CA MET A 556 -3.37 -19.26 36.25
C MET A 556 -3.45 -20.77 36.59
N THR A 557 -4.27 -21.21 37.55
CA THR A 557 -4.23 -22.59 38.07
C THR A 557 -5.28 -23.55 37.50
N ASN A 558 -6.45 -23.09 37.07
CA ASN A 558 -7.57 -23.99 36.72
C ASN A 558 -7.55 -24.47 35.26
N GLN A 559 -7.01 -25.66 35.04
CA GLN A 559 -7.34 -26.52 33.89
C GLN A 559 -7.38 -27.98 34.35
N SER A 560 -8.59 -28.57 34.41
CA SER A 560 -8.80 -30.01 34.60
C SER A 560 -10.10 -30.41 33.89
N GLN A 561 -10.09 -31.59 33.26
CA GLN A 561 -11.04 -32.01 32.21
C GLN A 561 -10.88 -31.15 30.93
N TRP A 562 -10.98 -31.68 29.70
CA TRP A 562 -11.60 -32.94 29.25
C TRP A 562 -10.67 -33.87 28.45
N VAL A 563 -11.18 -35.05 28.10
CA VAL A 563 -10.44 -36.19 27.54
C VAL A 563 -10.38 -36.13 26.01
N ALA A 564 -9.29 -36.63 25.42
CA ALA A 564 -9.09 -36.72 23.97
C ALA A 564 -9.85 -37.91 23.35
N ASN A 565 -10.25 -37.79 22.08
CA ASN A 565 -10.61 -38.93 21.24
C ASN A 565 -10.01 -38.77 19.82
N PRO A 566 -9.14 -39.68 19.35
CA PRO A 566 -8.46 -39.54 18.06
C PRO A 566 -8.98 -40.54 17.02
N GLU A 567 -9.72 -40.08 16.01
CA GLU A 567 -9.95 -40.85 14.79
C GLU A 567 -9.52 -40.07 13.54
N TYR A 568 -8.89 -40.78 12.61
CA TYR A 568 -8.32 -40.23 11.38
C TYR A 568 -9.40 -40.16 10.29
N ILE A 569 -9.43 -39.05 9.55
CA ILE A 569 -9.85 -39.08 8.14
C ILE A 569 -8.73 -38.47 7.31
N ASN A 570 -8.22 -39.25 6.36
CA ASN A 570 -7.19 -38.85 5.41
C ASN A 570 -7.87 -38.38 4.12
N VAL A 571 -7.67 -37.12 3.72
CA VAL A 571 -8.23 -36.57 2.47
C VAL A 571 -7.16 -35.82 1.68
N HIS A 572 -6.46 -36.56 0.82
CA HIS A 572 -5.92 -35.96 -0.40
C HIS A 572 -7.07 -35.76 -1.39
N GLN A 573 -7.54 -34.52 -1.58
CA GLN A 573 -7.96 -33.98 -2.88
C GLN A 573 -8.25 -32.48 -2.76
N ILE A 574 -7.79 -31.71 -3.75
CA ILE A 574 -7.93 -30.25 -3.81
C ILE A 574 -8.93 -29.90 -4.90
N PRO A 575 -10.11 -29.31 -4.57
CA PRO A 575 -10.90 -28.59 -5.55
C PRO A 575 -10.18 -27.29 -5.95
N LYS A 576 -10.04 -27.03 -7.26
CA LYS A 576 -9.58 -25.72 -7.79
C LYS A 576 -10.71 -24.67 -7.69
N VAL A 577 -10.34 -23.44 -8.06
CA VAL A 577 -11.22 -22.30 -8.45
C VAL A 577 -11.83 -21.46 -7.32
N LEU A 578 -11.29 -20.24 -7.18
CA LEU A 578 -12.01 -19.03 -7.60
C LEU A 578 -10.98 -17.92 -7.85
N THR A 579 -10.64 -17.69 -9.12
CA THR A 579 -9.58 -16.74 -9.53
C THR A 579 -9.93 -15.99 -10.82
N THR A 580 -11.07 -15.29 -10.83
CA THR A 580 -11.48 -14.37 -11.92
C THR A 580 -11.54 -15.08 -13.27
N ASP A 581 -12.47 -16.02 -13.36
CA ASP A 581 -12.63 -16.91 -14.50
C ASP A 581 -13.14 -16.12 -15.71
N VAL A 582 -12.20 -15.84 -16.60
CA VAL A 582 -12.46 -15.80 -18.04
C VAL A 582 -11.64 -16.95 -18.55
N GLU A 583 -12.31 -18.07 -18.81
CA GLU A 583 -11.74 -19.13 -19.64
C GLU A 583 -11.56 -18.53 -21.03
N PHE A 584 -10.33 -18.57 -21.54
CA PHE A 584 -10.05 -18.21 -22.92
C PHE A 584 -10.36 -19.43 -23.79
N VAL A 585 -11.18 -19.26 -24.82
CA VAL A 585 -11.53 -20.34 -25.74
C VAL A 585 -10.52 -20.37 -26.88
N GLN A 586 -10.35 -21.53 -27.53
CA GLN A 586 -9.39 -21.68 -28.63
C GLN A 586 -9.66 -20.71 -29.79
N ASP A 587 -10.92 -20.31 -30.00
CA ASP A 587 -11.36 -19.38 -31.05
C ASP A 587 -11.03 -17.91 -30.77
N ASP A 588 -10.66 -17.52 -29.54
CA ASP A 588 -10.27 -16.15 -29.20
C ASP A 588 -8.92 -15.74 -29.86
N TYR A 589 -8.12 -16.72 -30.26
CA TYR A 589 -6.70 -16.55 -30.60
C TYR A 589 -6.29 -17.25 -31.90
N ASP A 590 -5.06 -16.98 -32.33
CA ASP A 590 -4.38 -17.88 -33.27
C ASP A 590 -3.95 -19.13 -32.48
N ARG A 591 -4.04 -20.32 -33.08
CA ARG A 591 -3.70 -21.60 -32.44
C ARG A 591 -2.34 -21.55 -31.72
N LYS A 592 -1.29 -20.98 -32.35
CA LYS A 592 0.04 -20.87 -31.74
C LYS A 592 0.07 -19.96 -30.50
N LEU A 593 -0.81 -18.96 -30.44
CA LEU A 593 -0.91 -18.02 -29.32
C LEU A 593 -1.74 -18.61 -28.17
N TYR A 594 -2.67 -19.52 -28.47
CA TYR A 594 -3.40 -20.32 -27.49
C TYR A 594 -2.51 -21.42 -26.88
N GLU A 595 -1.75 -22.15 -27.71
CA GLU A 595 -0.76 -23.16 -27.24
C GLU A 595 0.23 -22.54 -26.24
N TYR A 596 0.81 -21.38 -26.59
CA TYR A 596 1.64 -20.56 -25.68
C TYR A 596 0.92 -20.09 -24.41
N HIS A 597 -0.40 -19.88 -24.45
CA HIS A 597 -1.14 -19.50 -23.24
C HIS A 597 -1.17 -20.64 -22.22
N SER A 598 -1.30 -21.89 -22.66
CA SER A 598 -1.17 -23.06 -21.78
C SER A 598 0.21 -23.11 -21.14
N ASP A 599 1.28 -23.01 -21.94
CA ASP A 599 2.67 -23.06 -21.45
C ASP A 599 2.91 -22.08 -20.28
N VAL A 600 2.39 -20.85 -20.37
CA VAL A 600 2.53 -19.82 -19.32
C VAL A 600 1.65 -20.13 -18.09
N VAL A 601 0.45 -20.70 -18.26
CA VAL A 601 -0.44 -21.11 -17.16
C VAL A 601 0.12 -22.30 -16.39
N ASP A 602 0.58 -23.33 -17.11
CA ASP A 602 1.16 -24.55 -16.54
C ASP A 602 2.48 -24.23 -15.83
N THR A 603 3.31 -23.36 -16.44
CA THR A 603 4.52 -22.79 -15.82
C THR A 603 4.21 -21.98 -14.55
N TYR A 604 3.11 -21.23 -14.52
CA TYR A 604 2.69 -20.45 -13.35
C TYR A 604 2.28 -21.36 -12.19
N GLU A 605 1.44 -22.36 -12.44
CA GLU A 605 1.00 -23.31 -11.40
C GLU A 605 2.14 -24.20 -10.89
N SER A 606 3.02 -24.70 -11.78
CA SER A 606 4.24 -25.43 -11.37
C SER A 606 5.10 -24.60 -10.43
N ARG A 607 5.48 -23.36 -10.79
CA ARG A 607 6.32 -22.50 -9.94
C ARG A 607 5.68 -22.09 -8.63
N LYS A 608 4.36 -21.87 -8.64
CA LYS A 608 3.56 -21.64 -7.44
C LYS A 608 3.68 -22.83 -6.47
N LEU A 609 3.66 -24.07 -6.97
CA LEU A 609 3.94 -25.26 -6.18
C LEU A 609 5.40 -25.31 -5.70
N SER A 610 6.40 -25.06 -6.55
CA SER A 610 7.82 -25.03 -6.15
C SER A 610 8.10 -24.04 -5.02
N ILE A 611 7.56 -22.81 -5.11
CA ILE A 611 7.71 -21.77 -4.08
C ILE A 611 7.02 -22.17 -2.76
N LEU A 612 5.92 -22.92 -2.82
CA LEU A 612 5.22 -23.44 -1.63
C LEU A 612 5.96 -24.62 -1.00
N LYS A 613 6.45 -25.57 -1.80
CA LYS A 613 7.25 -26.73 -1.36
C LYS A 613 8.56 -26.31 -0.69
N ASN A 614 9.25 -25.29 -1.23
CA ASN A 614 10.64 -25.01 -0.91
C ASN A 614 10.90 -24.76 0.61
N PRO A 615 11.83 -25.50 1.26
CA PRO A 615 12.13 -25.39 2.69
C PRO A 615 13.19 -24.32 3.04
N SER A 616 13.85 -23.75 2.05
CA SER A 616 14.92 -22.77 2.15
C SER A 616 14.38 -21.33 2.27
N LEU A 617 13.25 -21.06 1.62
CA LEU A 617 12.52 -19.80 1.67
C LEU A 617 11.91 -19.53 3.04
N SER A 618 12.01 -18.28 3.50
CA SER A 618 11.26 -17.78 4.65
C SER A 618 9.78 -17.60 4.30
N SER A 619 8.89 -17.55 5.30
CA SER A 619 7.46 -17.29 5.06
C SER A 619 7.21 -15.92 4.41
N LEU A 620 8.00 -14.91 4.74
CA LEU A 620 8.01 -13.62 4.02
C LEU A 620 8.47 -13.80 2.57
N GLY A 621 9.53 -14.59 2.37
CA GLY A 621 10.09 -14.91 1.07
C GLY A 621 9.07 -15.55 0.14
N ARG A 622 8.42 -16.63 0.58
CA ARG A 622 7.34 -17.30 -0.17
C ARG A 622 6.22 -16.30 -0.50
N HIS A 623 5.76 -15.50 0.46
CA HIS A 623 4.70 -14.51 0.23
C HIS A 623 5.09 -13.44 -0.80
N MET A 624 6.30 -12.86 -0.69
CA MET A 624 6.79 -11.88 -1.66
C MET A 624 6.97 -12.50 -3.06
N LEU A 625 7.41 -13.75 -3.16
CA LEU A 625 7.58 -14.44 -4.45
C LEU A 625 6.25 -14.81 -5.09
N LEU A 626 5.28 -15.32 -4.33
CA LEU A 626 3.93 -15.61 -4.83
C LEU A 626 3.22 -14.32 -5.26
N ASN A 627 3.36 -13.22 -4.51
CA ASN A 627 2.82 -11.92 -4.91
C ASN A 627 3.45 -11.40 -6.22
N ASN A 628 4.78 -11.52 -6.37
CA ASN A 628 5.48 -11.13 -7.60
C ASN A 628 5.02 -11.99 -8.79
N LEU A 629 4.98 -13.31 -8.62
CA LEU A 629 4.56 -14.26 -9.65
C LEU A 629 3.10 -14.02 -10.09
N LEU A 630 2.20 -13.79 -9.12
CA LEU A 630 0.79 -13.44 -9.38
C LEU A 630 0.64 -12.07 -10.04
N PHE A 631 1.44 -11.07 -9.66
CA PHE A 631 1.46 -9.76 -10.33
C PHE A 631 1.84 -9.93 -11.80
N TYR A 632 2.97 -10.60 -12.09
CA TYR A 632 3.43 -10.78 -13.46
C TYR A 632 2.46 -11.60 -14.31
N TYR A 633 1.84 -12.65 -13.76
CA TYR A 633 0.80 -13.43 -14.43
C TYR A 633 -0.46 -12.59 -14.75
N ASN A 634 -0.88 -11.70 -13.85
CA ASN A 634 -2.01 -10.80 -14.11
C ASN A 634 -1.68 -9.72 -15.17
N GLU A 635 -0.48 -9.16 -15.15
CA GLU A 635 -0.03 -8.23 -16.20
C GLU A 635 0.12 -8.93 -17.57
N TYR A 636 0.55 -10.19 -17.60
CA TYR A 636 0.53 -11.02 -18.80
C TYR A 636 -0.90 -11.24 -19.34
N ARG A 637 -1.87 -11.63 -18.48
CA ARG A 637 -3.29 -11.74 -18.85
C ARG A 637 -3.85 -10.41 -19.40
N LYS A 638 -3.42 -9.26 -18.87
CA LYS A 638 -3.76 -7.93 -19.40
C LYS A 638 -3.22 -7.71 -20.82
N ILE A 639 -1.95 -8.00 -21.08
CA ILE A 639 -1.33 -7.87 -22.41
C ILE A 639 -2.05 -8.77 -23.43
N ILE A 640 -2.29 -10.04 -23.09
CA ILE A 640 -2.94 -11.02 -23.96
C ILE A 640 -4.39 -10.62 -24.31
N ARG A 641 -5.14 -10.04 -23.35
CA ARG A 641 -6.46 -9.44 -23.62
C ARG A 641 -6.38 -8.23 -24.54
N TYR A 642 -5.38 -7.35 -24.35
CA TYR A 642 -5.19 -6.16 -25.20
C TYR A 642 -4.76 -6.53 -26.64
N MET A 643 -3.98 -7.59 -26.80
CA MET A 643 -3.56 -8.14 -28.10
C MET A 643 -4.67 -8.88 -28.86
N GLY A 644 -5.71 -9.35 -28.15
CA GLY A 644 -6.91 -9.93 -28.72
C GLY A 644 -7.91 -8.89 -29.26
N GLY A 645 -9.03 -9.38 -29.80
CA GLY A 645 -10.14 -8.53 -30.25
C GLY A 645 -9.76 -7.48 -31.30
N GLU A 646 -10.39 -6.30 -31.19
CA GLU A 646 -10.34 -5.22 -32.19
C GLU A 646 -8.93 -4.66 -32.47
N ASN A 647 -8.01 -4.73 -31.49
CA ASN A 647 -6.65 -4.21 -31.64
C ASN A 647 -5.76 -5.09 -32.53
N LYS A 648 -6.12 -6.37 -32.73
CA LYS A 648 -5.27 -7.39 -33.40
C LYS A 648 -4.75 -6.93 -34.75
N SER A 649 -5.61 -6.30 -35.57
CA SER A 649 -5.25 -5.75 -36.89
C SER A 649 -4.33 -4.52 -36.80
N LEU A 650 -4.59 -3.62 -35.84
CA LEU A 650 -3.80 -2.40 -35.60
C LEU A 650 -2.39 -2.69 -35.08
N ILE A 651 -2.22 -3.75 -34.29
CA ILE A 651 -0.90 -4.26 -33.86
C ILE A 651 -0.20 -4.95 -35.03
N GLN A 652 -0.92 -5.81 -35.77
CA GLN A 652 -0.34 -6.56 -36.89
C GLN A 652 0.21 -5.66 -38.00
N CYS A 653 -0.44 -4.54 -38.32
CA CYS A 653 0.01 -3.63 -39.39
C CYS A 653 1.26 -2.79 -39.03
N GLN A 654 1.65 -2.69 -37.75
CA GLN A 654 2.89 -2.01 -37.37
C GLN A 654 4.11 -2.77 -37.89
N GLN A 655 5.10 -2.06 -38.45
CA GLN A 655 6.37 -2.65 -38.86
C GLN A 655 7.48 -2.30 -37.85
N ILE A 656 8.51 -3.14 -37.77
CA ILE A 656 9.73 -2.90 -37.02
C ILE A 656 10.85 -3.16 -38.03
N GLU A 657 11.59 -2.11 -38.36
CA GLU A 657 12.69 -2.12 -39.32
C GLU A 657 14.00 -1.95 -38.55
N LYS A 658 15.00 -2.75 -38.91
CA LYS A 658 16.42 -2.65 -38.49
C LYS A 658 16.62 -2.24 -37.02
N PRO A 659 16.16 -3.05 -36.05
CA PRO A 659 16.45 -2.78 -34.65
C PRO A 659 17.96 -2.90 -34.37
N LEU A 660 18.48 -2.04 -33.50
CA LEU A 660 19.83 -2.12 -32.94
C LEU A 660 19.75 -2.89 -31.61
N ILE A 661 20.36 -4.07 -31.55
CA ILE A 661 20.17 -5.05 -30.47
C ILE A 661 21.50 -5.35 -29.78
N ILE A 662 21.58 -5.09 -28.49
CA ILE A 662 22.74 -5.44 -27.65
C ILE A 662 22.56 -6.87 -27.14
N CYS A 663 23.22 -7.82 -27.81
CA CYS A 663 23.17 -9.25 -27.53
C CYS A 663 24.50 -9.69 -26.90
N CYS A 664 24.62 -9.63 -25.57
CA CYS A 664 25.87 -9.88 -24.87
C CYS A 664 25.65 -10.74 -23.62
N LEU A 665 26.72 -11.38 -23.15
CA LEU A 665 26.77 -11.92 -21.78
C LEU A 665 26.43 -10.80 -20.77
N PRO A 666 25.83 -11.13 -19.61
CA PRO A 666 25.61 -10.15 -18.55
C PRO A 666 26.95 -9.58 -18.06
N ARG A 667 26.90 -8.43 -17.36
CA ARG A 667 28.07 -7.81 -16.70
C ARG A 667 29.19 -7.27 -17.62
N THR A 668 29.05 -7.44 -18.94
CA THR A 668 29.94 -6.93 -20.01
C THR A 668 29.88 -5.42 -20.24
N GLY A 669 29.11 -4.65 -19.45
CA GLY A 669 28.92 -3.21 -19.66
C GLY A 669 27.76 -2.83 -20.59
N SER A 670 26.97 -3.81 -21.04
CA SER A 670 25.78 -3.60 -21.88
C SER A 670 24.81 -2.53 -21.35
N THR A 671 24.58 -2.44 -20.04
CA THR A 671 23.73 -1.37 -19.45
C THR A 671 24.29 0.05 -19.67
N LEU A 672 25.62 0.24 -19.68
CA LEU A 672 26.24 1.54 -19.98
C LEU A 672 26.02 1.91 -21.44
N LEU A 673 26.33 0.98 -22.36
CA LEU A 673 26.13 1.22 -23.79
C LEU A 673 24.66 1.46 -24.13
N TYR A 674 23.73 0.72 -23.53
CA TYR A 674 22.29 0.88 -23.75
C TYR A 674 21.77 2.28 -23.40
N ASN A 675 22.28 2.87 -22.31
CA ASN A 675 21.92 4.23 -21.90
C ASN A 675 22.56 5.29 -22.79
N LEU A 676 23.82 5.10 -23.21
CA LEU A 676 24.48 5.99 -24.16
C LEU A 676 23.75 5.99 -25.51
N LEU A 677 23.44 4.82 -26.07
CA LEU A 677 22.67 4.71 -27.31
C LEU A 677 21.24 5.25 -27.18
N SER A 678 20.62 5.16 -25.99
CA SER A 678 19.29 5.74 -25.72
C SER A 678 19.27 7.27 -25.64
N CYS A 679 20.43 7.94 -25.75
CA CYS A 679 20.51 9.40 -25.84
C CYS A 679 20.21 9.95 -27.25
N ASP A 680 20.07 9.09 -28.28
CA ASP A 680 19.67 9.50 -29.62
C ASP A 680 18.19 9.92 -29.64
N PRO A 681 17.85 11.17 -30.01
CA PRO A 681 16.47 11.64 -30.13
C PRO A 681 15.69 11.02 -31.31
N ASN A 682 16.31 10.13 -32.10
CA ASN A 682 15.67 9.39 -33.19
C ASN A 682 15.41 7.91 -32.85
N ALA A 683 16.15 7.32 -31.91
CA ALA A 683 15.93 5.96 -31.42
C ALA A 683 14.80 5.88 -30.38
N ARG A 684 14.14 4.72 -30.28
CA ARG A 684 13.27 4.39 -29.13
C ARG A 684 13.75 3.11 -28.46
N SER A 685 13.84 3.17 -27.13
CA SER A 685 14.16 2.05 -26.24
C SER A 685 13.03 1.84 -25.22
N PRO A 686 12.66 0.59 -24.90
CA PRO A 686 11.79 0.25 -23.78
C PRO A 686 12.16 0.99 -22.48
N VAL A 687 11.22 1.73 -21.89
CA VAL A 687 11.41 2.37 -20.56
C VAL A 687 10.68 1.63 -19.46
N LEU A 688 11.15 1.77 -18.21
CA LEU A 688 10.58 1.11 -17.02
C LEU A 688 9.06 1.26 -16.87
N SER A 689 8.49 2.39 -17.34
CA SER A 689 7.07 2.72 -17.33
C SER A 689 6.28 2.23 -18.56
N ASP A 690 6.94 1.90 -19.68
CA ASP A 690 6.36 1.04 -20.73
C ASP A 690 6.19 -0.39 -20.17
N MET A 691 7.13 -0.84 -19.32
CA MET A 691 7.17 -2.21 -18.82
C MET A 691 6.25 -2.46 -17.62
N SER A 692 6.19 -1.56 -16.64
CA SER A 692 5.54 -1.83 -15.34
C SER A 692 4.02 -1.63 -15.30
N ASP A 693 3.43 -1.05 -16.35
CA ASP A 693 1.98 -1.02 -16.60
C ASP A 693 1.77 -1.26 -18.12
N PRO A 694 1.84 -2.52 -18.57
CA PRO A 694 2.14 -2.85 -19.96
C PRO A 694 0.97 -2.67 -20.95
N ILE A 695 -0.22 -2.24 -20.50
CA ILE A 695 -1.27 -1.78 -21.41
C ILE A 695 -0.98 -0.33 -21.83
N PRO A 696 -1.00 0.02 -23.15
CA PRO A 696 -0.80 1.39 -23.61
C PRO A 696 -1.88 2.36 -23.13
N PRO A 697 -1.46 3.54 -22.63
CA PRO A 697 -1.70 4.76 -23.41
C PRO A 697 -0.47 5.71 -23.35
N LEU A 698 0.70 5.23 -23.78
CA LEU A 698 1.98 5.91 -23.57
C LEU A 698 2.63 6.47 -24.86
N ALA A 699 2.61 7.80 -24.98
CA ALA A 699 3.60 8.54 -25.77
C ALA A 699 4.57 9.23 -24.79
N ARG A 700 5.89 9.18 -25.04
CA ARG A 700 6.92 9.84 -24.21
C ARG A 700 6.72 11.37 -24.10
N THR A 701 5.95 11.96 -25.01
CA THR A 701 5.55 13.38 -25.00
C THR A 701 4.53 13.75 -23.90
N SER A 702 3.88 12.77 -23.27
CA SER A 702 2.91 13.01 -22.18
C SER A 702 3.58 12.94 -20.80
N ALA A 703 4.15 14.06 -20.35
CA ALA A 703 4.84 14.17 -19.06
C ALA A 703 3.95 13.70 -17.88
N VAL A 704 2.67 14.12 -17.83
CA VAL A 704 1.76 13.81 -16.72
C VAL A 704 1.52 12.30 -16.55
N GLU A 705 1.34 11.55 -17.64
CA GLU A 705 1.17 10.09 -17.57
C GLU A 705 2.51 9.37 -17.32
N HIS A 706 3.63 9.93 -17.79
CA HIS A 706 4.97 9.43 -17.46
C HIS A 706 5.24 9.54 -15.96
N ASP A 707 5.03 10.71 -15.38
CA ASP A 707 5.21 11.00 -13.95
C ASP A 707 4.27 10.13 -13.10
N ARG A 708 2.99 9.99 -13.49
CA ARG A 708 2.02 9.12 -12.81
C ARG A 708 2.49 7.65 -12.75
N ARG A 709 2.99 7.11 -13.86
CA ARG A 709 3.50 5.72 -13.93
C ARG A 709 4.84 5.56 -13.23
N MET A 710 5.72 6.55 -13.27
CA MET A 710 6.97 6.55 -12.52
C MET A 710 6.72 6.59 -11.01
N ALA A 711 5.79 7.43 -10.53
CA ALA A 711 5.39 7.48 -9.11
C ALA A 711 4.87 6.13 -8.59
N MET A 712 4.04 5.42 -9.37
CA MET A 712 3.60 4.05 -9.02
C MET A 712 4.77 3.07 -8.87
N TYR A 713 5.79 3.19 -9.72
CA TYR A 713 6.98 2.35 -9.67
C TYR A 713 7.91 2.73 -8.51
N GLU A 714 8.11 4.02 -8.24
CA GLU A 714 8.87 4.52 -7.10
C GLU A 714 8.21 4.16 -5.77
N GLU A 715 6.88 4.18 -5.68
CA GLU A 715 6.16 3.72 -4.49
C GLU A 715 6.40 2.23 -4.23
N ALA A 716 6.38 1.39 -5.26
CA ALA A 716 6.69 -0.04 -5.14
C ALA A 716 8.14 -0.28 -4.65
N LEU A 717 9.09 0.54 -5.07
CA LEU A 717 10.48 0.50 -4.59
C LEU A 717 10.61 1.02 -3.15
N TYR A 718 9.93 2.11 -2.80
CA TYR A 718 9.88 2.67 -1.45
C TYR A 718 9.33 1.65 -0.44
N ARG A 719 8.22 0.98 -0.80
CA ARG A 719 7.65 -0.14 -0.05
C ARG A 719 8.69 -1.26 0.13
N LYS A 720 9.46 -1.63 -0.90
CA LYS A 720 10.52 -2.65 -0.80
C LYS A 720 11.68 -2.26 0.13
N GLU A 721 12.13 -1.01 0.06
CA GLU A 721 13.16 -0.44 0.93
C GLU A 721 12.71 -0.35 2.40
N LYS A 722 11.41 -0.14 2.66
CA LYS A 722 10.81 -0.20 4.01
C LYS A 722 10.80 -1.62 4.59
N ILE A 723 10.54 -2.66 3.78
CA ILE A 723 10.61 -4.06 4.25
C ILE A 723 12.07 -4.46 4.56
N ILE A 724 13.02 -4.02 3.73
CA ILE A 724 14.41 -4.48 3.75
C ILE A 724 15.36 -3.27 3.63
N PRO A 725 15.73 -2.63 4.76
CA PRO A 725 16.58 -1.45 4.74
C PRO A 725 17.93 -1.67 4.05
N ASN A 726 18.34 -0.71 3.23
CA ASN A 726 19.51 -0.72 2.33
C ASN A 726 19.43 -1.74 1.18
N ILE A 727 18.27 -2.34 0.87
CA ILE A 727 18.17 -3.25 -0.28
C ILE A 727 18.44 -2.53 -1.60
N MET A 728 17.91 -1.32 -1.79
CA MET A 728 18.15 -0.55 -3.01
C MET A 728 19.61 -0.10 -3.10
N LYS A 729 20.28 0.18 -1.98
CA LYS A 729 21.73 0.48 -1.97
C LYS A 729 22.57 -0.72 -2.42
N LYS A 730 22.31 -1.92 -1.88
CA LYS A 730 22.98 -3.18 -2.30
C LYS A 730 22.66 -3.52 -3.76
N TYR A 731 21.40 -3.35 -4.16
CA TYR A 731 20.93 -3.61 -5.51
C TYR A 731 21.59 -2.66 -6.51
N HIS A 732 21.62 -1.34 -6.27
CA HIS A 732 22.21 -0.36 -7.20
C HIS A 732 23.72 -0.49 -7.36
N ALA A 733 24.46 -0.86 -6.30
CA ALA A 733 25.88 -1.18 -6.40
C ALA A 733 26.15 -2.44 -7.26
N SER A 734 25.15 -3.32 -7.40
CA SER A 734 25.21 -4.52 -8.24
C SER A 734 24.66 -4.27 -9.65
N HIS A 735 23.53 -3.58 -9.77
CA HIS A 735 22.82 -3.25 -10.99
C HIS A 735 22.39 -1.77 -10.95
N PRO A 736 23.21 -0.87 -11.53
CA PRO A 736 22.82 0.52 -11.73
C PRO A 736 21.53 0.58 -12.55
N LYS A 737 20.44 0.98 -11.90
CA LYS A 737 19.12 1.08 -12.54
C LYS A 737 19.02 2.42 -13.25
N PHE A 738 18.59 2.40 -14.49
CA PHE A 738 18.29 3.59 -15.28
C PHE A 738 16.89 3.45 -15.90
N ILE A 739 16.40 4.51 -16.54
CA ILE A 739 15.02 4.55 -17.06
C ILE A 739 14.74 3.54 -18.19
N HIS A 740 15.78 3.01 -18.86
CA HIS A 740 15.67 2.07 -19.98
C HIS A 740 15.93 0.62 -19.54
N GLU A 741 14.93 -0.25 -19.65
CA GLU A 741 15.03 -1.69 -19.39
C GLU A 741 14.02 -2.47 -20.26
N GLU A 742 14.52 -3.33 -21.15
CA GLU A 742 13.72 -4.35 -21.86
C GLU A 742 13.57 -5.65 -21.05
N ASP A 743 14.52 -5.94 -20.14
CA ASP A 743 14.66 -7.22 -19.43
C ASP A 743 13.33 -7.74 -18.88
N LYS A 744 12.44 -6.84 -18.44
CA LYS A 744 11.13 -7.17 -17.90
C LYS A 744 10.19 -7.92 -18.85
N ILE A 745 10.23 -7.68 -20.17
CA ILE A 745 9.29 -8.33 -21.13
C ILE A 745 9.54 -9.83 -21.15
N ILE A 746 10.79 -10.19 -21.48
CA ILE A 746 11.24 -11.56 -21.70
C ILE A 746 11.35 -12.32 -20.37
N LEU A 747 11.73 -11.63 -19.28
CA LEU A 747 11.70 -12.22 -17.94
C LEU A 747 10.27 -12.47 -17.43
N TYR A 748 9.51 -11.41 -17.23
CA TYR A 748 8.38 -11.49 -16.30
C TYR A 748 7.07 -11.91 -16.97
N TYR A 749 6.82 -11.50 -18.22
CA TYR A 749 5.54 -11.78 -18.89
C TYR A 749 5.60 -12.98 -19.83
N VAL A 750 6.76 -13.23 -20.45
CA VAL A 750 6.97 -14.39 -21.33
C VAL A 750 7.23 -15.69 -20.55
N GLY A 751 7.40 -15.58 -19.23
CA GLY A 751 7.34 -16.74 -18.34
C GLY A 751 8.70 -17.24 -17.84
N LEU A 752 9.67 -16.36 -17.54
CA LEU A 752 10.87 -16.76 -16.79
C LEU A 752 11.60 -15.63 -16.04
N ALA A 753 11.23 -15.33 -14.78
CA ALA A 753 12.13 -14.55 -13.94
C ALA A 753 13.36 -15.39 -13.54
N PHE A 754 14.53 -15.05 -14.09
CA PHE A 754 15.80 -15.75 -13.87
C PHE A 754 16.13 -16.00 -12.40
N SER A 755 15.79 -15.07 -11.51
CA SER A 755 15.97 -15.22 -10.07
C SER A 755 15.16 -16.38 -9.46
N HIS A 756 14.08 -16.88 -10.08
CA HIS A 756 13.36 -18.07 -9.61
C HIS A 756 14.20 -19.35 -9.70
N LEU A 757 15.07 -19.49 -10.71
CA LEU A 757 16.06 -20.59 -10.81
C LEU A 757 17.04 -20.62 -9.63
N PHE A 758 17.23 -19.47 -8.97
CA PHE A 758 18.07 -19.28 -7.79
C PHE A 758 17.25 -19.07 -6.50
N LEU A 759 15.93 -19.32 -6.52
CA LEU A 759 15.02 -19.11 -5.38
C LEU A 759 14.08 -20.27 -5.09
N CYS A 760 13.90 -21.20 -6.02
CA CYS A 760 13.21 -22.46 -5.76
C CYS A 760 14.16 -23.56 -5.23
N LEU A 761 15.44 -23.22 -4.96
CA LEU A 761 16.50 -24.16 -4.59
C LEU A 761 16.30 -24.85 -3.22
N PRO A 762 16.33 -26.19 -3.15
CA PRO A 762 16.80 -26.91 -1.96
C PRO A 762 18.23 -26.45 -1.60
N THR A 763 18.61 -26.53 -0.33
CA THR A 763 19.97 -26.13 0.11
C THR A 763 21.00 -27.26 0.06
N ASP A 764 20.54 -28.50 -0.04
CA ASP A 764 21.27 -29.70 0.31
C ASP A 764 21.49 -30.56 -0.94
N ASP A 765 22.74 -30.96 -1.21
CA ASP A 765 23.16 -31.69 -2.43
C ASP A 765 22.68 -33.17 -2.48
N ASN A 766 21.55 -33.50 -1.86
CA ASN A 766 20.98 -34.86 -1.81
C ASN A 766 19.55 -34.97 -2.39
N ASP A 767 18.83 -33.85 -2.56
CA ASP A 767 17.45 -33.83 -3.10
C ASP A 767 17.44 -33.71 -4.64
N ASP A 768 18.27 -34.51 -5.34
CA ASP A 768 18.37 -34.55 -6.81
C ASP A 768 17.13 -35.19 -7.50
N ASP A 769 16.10 -35.61 -6.74
CA ASP A 769 14.95 -36.40 -7.20
C ASP A 769 13.63 -35.59 -7.36
N ASP A 770 13.60 -34.30 -7.00
CA ASP A 770 12.39 -33.43 -7.15
C ASP A 770 12.26 -32.94 -8.61
N GLY A 771 11.79 -33.83 -9.48
CA GLY A 771 11.80 -33.69 -10.96
C GLY A 771 11.16 -32.43 -11.55
N ASP A 772 10.35 -31.68 -10.79
CA ASP A 772 9.91 -30.32 -11.13
C ASP A 772 11.09 -29.38 -11.46
N GLN A 773 12.23 -29.55 -10.76
CA GLN A 773 13.41 -28.70 -10.92
C GLN A 773 14.20 -29.04 -12.19
N GLN A 774 14.45 -30.32 -12.45
CA GLN A 774 15.18 -30.76 -13.65
C GLN A 774 14.38 -30.45 -14.92
N ASN A 775 13.07 -30.73 -14.93
CA ASN A 775 12.16 -30.32 -16.00
C ASN A 775 12.28 -28.83 -16.34
N PHE A 776 12.51 -27.96 -15.36
CA PHE A 776 12.64 -26.53 -15.61
C PHE A 776 14.03 -26.12 -16.16
N GLU A 777 15.12 -26.72 -15.70
CA GLU A 777 16.46 -26.48 -16.27
C GLU A 777 16.56 -27.02 -17.70
N ASP A 778 16.00 -28.21 -17.97
CA ASP A 778 15.82 -28.72 -19.32
C ASP A 778 14.92 -27.81 -20.17
N TRP A 779 13.81 -27.29 -19.62
CA TRP A 779 12.96 -26.33 -20.33
C TRP A 779 13.70 -25.04 -20.70
N LEU A 780 14.56 -24.51 -19.82
CA LEU A 780 15.31 -23.28 -20.07
C LEU A 780 16.46 -23.48 -21.07
N LEU A 781 17.24 -24.56 -20.90
CA LEU A 781 18.54 -24.75 -21.53
C LEU A 781 18.51 -25.69 -22.75
N ASN A 782 17.45 -26.47 -22.94
CA ASN A 782 17.34 -27.42 -24.04
C ASN A 782 16.50 -26.87 -25.22
N ASP A 783 17.21 -26.25 -26.17
CA ASP A 783 16.71 -25.76 -27.46
C ASP A 783 16.02 -26.83 -28.34
N GLU A 784 16.25 -28.12 -28.07
CA GLU A 784 15.73 -29.24 -28.89
C GLU A 784 14.43 -29.83 -28.33
N LEU A 785 14.14 -29.61 -27.04
CA LEU A 785 12.91 -30.07 -26.38
C LEU A 785 11.75 -29.07 -26.44
N ASN A 786 12.01 -27.77 -26.66
CA ASN A 786 11.00 -26.71 -26.49
C ASN A 786 11.09 -25.62 -27.55
N ASP A 787 10.03 -25.39 -28.33
CA ASP A 787 9.97 -24.29 -29.30
C ASP A 787 10.02 -22.93 -28.60
N LYS A 788 11.07 -22.14 -28.83
CA LYS A 788 11.24 -20.79 -28.26
C LYS A 788 10.69 -19.67 -29.16
N ASP A 789 10.06 -19.99 -30.29
CA ASP A 789 9.43 -19.01 -31.19
C ASP A 789 8.47 -18.07 -30.46
N PHE A 790 7.70 -18.59 -29.50
CA PHE A 790 6.72 -17.80 -28.75
C PHE A 790 7.35 -16.61 -28.02
N ILE A 791 8.61 -16.74 -27.54
CA ILE A 791 9.33 -15.69 -26.81
C ILE A 791 9.48 -14.45 -27.68
N TYR A 792 9.94 -14.66 -28.91
CA TYR A 792 10.20 -13.57 -29.85
C TYR A 792 8.97 -13.16 -30.64
N LEU A 793 7.98 -14.04 -30.80
CA LEU A 793 6.64 -13.68 -31.28
C LEU A 793 5.93 -12.72 -30.31
N PHE A 794 5.91 -13.03 -29.01
CA PHE A 794 5.33 -12.14 -28.00
C PHE A 794 6.12 -10.84 -27.91
N HIS A 795 7.46 -10.89 -27.81
CA HIS A 795 8.29 -9.69 -27.74
C HIS A 795 8.07 -8.78 -28.97
N LYS A 796 8.10 -9.34 -30.19
CA LYS A 796 7.85 -8.58 -31.43
C LYS A 796 6.45 -7.99 -31.49
N THR A 797 5.44 -8.68 -30.93
CA THR A 797 4.07 -8.17 -30.84
C THR A 797 3.93 -7.06 -29.80
N PHE A 798 4.66 -7.13 -28.69
CA PHE A 798 4.74 -6.07 -27.69
C PHE A 798 5.43 -4.80 -28.23
N ILE A 799 6.54 -4.92 -28.96
CA ILE A 799 7.20 -3.77 -29.60
C ILE A 799 6.31 -3.17 -30.71
N LYS A 800 5.57 -3.99 -31.48
CA LYS A 800 4.52 -3.51 -32.39
C LYS A 800 3.42 -2.73 -31.64
N MET A 801 2.98 -3.20 -30.48
CA MET A 801 2.01 -2.50 -29.63
C MET A 801 2.54 -1.13 -29.15
N LEU A 802 3.83 -1.00 -28.82
CA LEU A 802 4.44 0.31 -28.50
C LEU A 802 4.49 1.26 -29.72
N ASN A 803 4.71 0.73 -30.93
CA ASN A 803 4.68 1.52 -32.17
C ASN A 803 3.31 2.15 -32.47
N MET A 804 2.20 1.56 -32.01
CA MET A 804 0.86 2.14 -32.18
C MET A 804 0.69 3.52 -31.54
N ILE A 805 1.52 3.86 -30.54
CA ILE A 805 1.45 5.14 -29.83
C ILE A 805 2.61 6.07 -30.24
N GLU A 806 3.83 5.54 -30.35
CA GLU A 806 5.02 6.32 -30.68
C GLU A 806 6.11 5.43 -31.31
N LYS A 807 6.10 5.32 -32.64
CA LYS A 807 7.22 4.70 -33.37
C LYS A 807 8.51 5.54 -33.26
N PRO A 808 9.70 4.92 -33.25
CA PRO A 808 10.96 5.67 -33.40
C PRO A 808 11.03 6.42 -34.73
N LYS A 809 11.90 7.43 -34.82
CA LYS A 809 12.20 8.13 -36.08
C LYS A 809 13.23 7.37 -36.92
N SER A 810 14.19 6.69 -36.26
CA SER A 810 15.25 5.90 -36.88
C SER A 810 15.07 4.41 -36.63
N HIS A 811 15.29 3.94 -35.40
CA HIS A 811 15.34 2.51 -35.08
C HIS A 811 14.86 2.20 -33.66
N TRP A 812 14.50 0.94 -33.40
CA TRP A 812 14.33 0.42 -32.05
C TRP A 812 15.68 0.01 -31.47
N LEU A 813 15.90 0.35 -30.20
CA LEU A 813 17.10 0.02 -29.44
C LEU A 813 16.75 -0.98 -28.34
N LEU A 814 17.29 -2.18 -28.47
CA LEU A 814 16.95 -3.36 -27.67
C LEU A 814 18.20 -3.89 -26.92
N LYS A 815 18.01 -4.42 -25.70
CA LYS A 815 19.07 -4.97 -24.84
C LYS A 815 18.46 -5.87 -23.77
N THR A 816 18.66 -7.17 -23.90
CA THR A 816 18.59 -8.10 -22.77
C THR A 816 19.64 -9.23 -22.88
N PRO A 817 20.26 -9.70 -21.78
CA PRO A 817 21.16 -10.86 -21.85
C PRO A 817 20.45 -12.15 -22.31
N TYR A 818 19.12 -12.22 -22.27
CA TYR A 818 18.35 -13.37 -22.80
C TYR A 818 18.36 -13.46 -24.33
N HIS A 819 18.87 -12.44 -25.02
CA HIS A 819 19.27 -12.54 -26.42
C HIS A 819 20.44 -13.51 -26.63
N ALA A 820 21.36 -13.64 -25.67
CA ALA A 820 22.53 -14.51 -25.80
C ALA A 820 22.18 -16.00 -25.65
N PHE A 821 21.16 -16.34 -24.85
CA PHE A 821 20.58 -17.69 -24.84
C PHE A 821 20.03 -18.06 -26.22
N TYR A 822 19.21 -17.19 -26.80
CA TYR A 822 18.33 -17.55 -27.92
C TYR A 822 18.62 -16.76 -29.21
N ILE A 823 19.90 -16.48 -29.50
CA ILE A 823 20.31 -15.62 -30.64
C ILE A 823 19.78 -16.12 -32.00
N LYS A 824 19.73 -17.44 -32.19
CA LYS A 824 19.15 -18.09 -33.38
C LYS A 824 17.67 -17.71 -33.56
N THR A 825 16.89 -17.75 -32.48
CA THR A 825 15.46 -17.44 -32.48
C THR A 825 15.20 -15.93 -32.55
N LEU A 826 16.02 -15.12 -31.86
CA LEU A 826 16.04 -13.65 -31.99
C LEU A 826 16.14 -13.25 -33.47
N LEU A 827 17.15 -13.76 -34.19
CA LEU A 827 17.44 -13.36 -35.57
C LEU A 827 16.53 -14.03 -36.60
N LYS A 828 15.85 -15.14 -36.24
CA LYS A 828 14.68 -15.63 -36.99
C LYS A 828 13.52 -14.62 -36.98
N TYR A 829 13.31 -13.92 -35.87
CA TYR A 829 12.24 -12.92 -35.72
C TYR A 829 12.67 -11.49 -36.11
N TYR A 830 13.95 -11.15 -36.05
CA TYR A 830 14.51 -9.87 -36.48
C TYR A 830 15.70 -10.10 -37.45
N PRO A 831 15.46 -10.59 -38.68
CA PRO A 831 16.51 -10.98 -39.63
C PRO A 831 17.32 -9.80 -40.21
N ASP A 832 16.85 -8.57 -40.01
CA ASP A 832 17.46 -7.31 -40.41
C ASP A 832 18.09 -6.55 -39.22
N ALA A 833 18.20 -7.18 -38.05
CA ALA A 833 18.77 -6.58 -36.85
C ALA A 833 20.27 -6.24 -37.00
N SER A 834 20.64 -5.07 -36.49
CA SER A 834 22.03 -4.70 -36.20
C SER A 834 22.40 -5.19 -34.80
N VAL A 835 23.38 -6.06 -34.65
CA VAL A 835 23.70 -6.73 -33.37
C VAL A 835 25.02 -6.23 -32.80
N ILE A 836 25.02 -5.79 -31.55
CA ILE A 836 26.25 -5.45 -30.82
C ILE A 836 26.56 -6.56 -29.82
N MET A 837 27.79 -7.06 -29.84
CA MET A 837 28.35 -7.91 -28.80
C MET A 837 29.43 -7.15 -28.03
N ILE A 838 29.46 -7.32 -26.71
CA ILE A 838 30.45 -6.69 -25.84
C ILE A 838 31.17 -7.78 -25.07
N HIS A 839 32.49 -7.75 -25.10
CA HIS A 839 33.36 -8.76 -24.53
C HIS A 839 34.10 -8.20 -23.32
N ARG A 840 34.16 -8.96 -22.24
CA ARG A 840 34.84 -8.62 -20.99
C ARG A 840 35.46 -9.87 -20.41
N ASP A 841 36.58 -9.69 -19.72
CA ASP A 841 37.21 -10.72 -18.88
C ASP A 841 36.21 -11.59 -18.11
N MET A 842 36.41 -12.90 -18.18
CA MET A 842 35.43 -13.88 -17.70
C MET A 842 35.42 -14.05 -16.18
N GLN A 843 36.55 -13.79 -15.50
CA GLN A 843 36.57 -13.71 -14.02
C GLN A 843 35.65 -12.58 -13.53
N GLN A 844 35.72 -11.42 -14.19
CA GLN A 844 34.89 -10.24 -13.92
C GLN A 844 33.42 -10.44 -14.32
N VAL A 845 33.14 -11.19 -15.39
CA VAL A 845 31.75 -11.54 -15.79
C VAL A 845 31.12 -12.46 -14.75
N LEU A 846 31.74 -13.62 -14.46
CA LEU A 846 31.18 -14.65 -13.58
C LEU A 846 31.02 -14.14 -12.14
N SER A 847 32.08 -13.58 -11.54
CA SER A 847 32.02 -13.07 -10.15
C SER A 847 30.96 -11.98 -9.97
N SER A 848 30.84 -11.05 -10.93
CA SER A 848 29.83 -10.00 -10.87
C SER A 848 28.42 -10.48 -11.22
N PHE A 849 28.27 -11.66 -11.81
CA PHE A 849 26.97 -12.29 -12.11
C PHE A 849 26.45 -13.05 -10.90
N CYS A 850 27.27 -13.91 -10.29
CA CYS A 850 26.93 -14.63 -9.06
C CYS A 850 26.57 -13.68 -7.91
N TYR A 851 27.24 -12.52 -7.79
CA TYR A 851 26.84 -11.51 -6.80
C TYR A 851 25.53 -10.77 -7.18
N LEU A 852 25.24 -10.56 -8.46
CA LEU A 852 23.95 -10.00 -8.87
C LEU A 852 22.80 -10.94 -8.45
N GLU A 853 22.97 -12.24 -8.65
CA GLU A 853 21.96 -13.21 -8.21
C GLU A 853 21.91 -13.35 -6.69
N LEU A 854 23.03 -13.33 -5.98
CA LEU A 854 23.00 -13.21 -4.51
C LEU A 854 22.21 -11.97 -4.07
N ALA A 855 22.45 -10.80 -4.68
CA ALA A 855 21.73 -9.56 -4.39
C ALA A 855 20.23 -9.61 -4.78
N ASN A 856 19.87 -10.36 -5.82
CA ASN A 856 18.48 -10.62 -6.22
C ASN A 856 17.73 -11.53 -5.25
N THR A 857 18.42 -12.43 -4.55
CA THR A 857 17.80 -13.60 -3.91
C THR A 857 17.93 -13.67 -2.38
N PHE A 858 19.01 -13.13 -1.77
CA PHE A 858 19.36 -13.36 -0.36
C PHE A 858 18.26 -13.06 0.68
N TYR A 859 17.32 -12.19 0.36
CA TYR A 859 16.30 -11.67 1.27
C TYR A 859 14.99 -12.47 1.27
N TYR A 860 14.82 -13.44 0.37
CA TYR A 860 13.69 -14.36 0.42
C TYR A 860 14.02 -15.61 1.27
N TYR A 861 15.28 -16.04 1.30
CA TYR A 861 15.77 -17.16 2.11
C TYR A 861 15.60 -16.95 3.62
N GLU A 862 15.52 -18.04 4.38
CA GLU A 862 15.75 -17.99 5.82
C GLU A 862 17.21 -17.65 6.14
N ARG A 863 17.45 -17.07 7.32
CA ARG A 863 18.77 -16.59 7.73
C ARG A 863 19.79 -17.74 7.71
N ASN A 864 20.86 -17.55 6.95
CA ASN A 864 21.95 -18.50 6.69
C ASN A 864 21.62 -19.70 5.77
N LYS A 865 20.40 -19.84 5.22
CA LYS A 865 20.03 -20.88 4.24
C LYS A 865 20.31 -20.49 2.77
N CYS A 866 21.46 -19.88 2.49
CA CYS A 866 21.81 -19.44 1.13
C CYS A 866 23.16 -20.06 0.71
N ASN A 867 23.10 -21.09 -0.14
CA ASN A 867 24.28 -21.85 -0.59
C ASN A 867 25.01 -21.08 -1.71
N LEU A 868 26.15 -20.46 -1.38
CA LEU A 868 26.92 -19.64 -2.32
C LEU A 868 27.62 -20.47 -3.41
N ASN A 869 28.05 -21.69 -3.11
CA ASN A 869 28.68 -22.58 -4.09
C ASN A 869 27.65 -23.03 -5.15
N LEU A 870 26.40 -23.27 -4.73
CA LEU A 870 25.30 -23.60 -5.65
C LEU A 870 24.94 -22.40 -6.56
N ILE A 871 24.99 -21.17 -6.05
CA ILE A 871 24.90 -19.95 -6.87
C ILE A 871 26.06 -19.89 -7.88
N GLY A 872 27.28 -20.23 -7.45
CA GLY A 872 28.45 -20.32 -8.33
C GLY A 872 28.26 -21.32 -9.48
N LYS A 873 28.02 -22.60 -9.14
CA LYS A 873 27.80 -23.71 -10.09
C LYS A 873 26.72 -23.38 -11.13
N ARG A 874 25.58 -22.85 -10.68
CA ARG A 874 24.45 -22.45 -11.56
C ARG A 874 24.80 -21.23 -12.42
N GLY A 875 25.48 -20.23 -11.85
CA GLY A 875 25.97 -19.07 -12.60
C GLY A 875 26.89 -19.46 -13.75
N MET A 876 27.76 -20.45 -13.54
CA MET A 876 28.66 -21.00 -14.55
C MET A 876 27.88 -21.69 -15.69
N ILE A 877 26.98 -22.63 -15.37
CA ILE A 877 26.13 -23.36 -16.35
C ILE A 877 25.40 -22.39 -17.32
N ILE A 878 24.90 -21.27 -16.80
CA ILE A 878 24.16 -20.28 -17.59
C ILE A 878 25.08 -19.46 -18.49
N ILE A 879 26.25 -19.07 -17.99
CA ILE A 879 27.27 -18.37 -18.81
C ILE A 879 27.80 -19.30 -19.91
N ASP A 880 27.99 -20.58 -19.60
CA ASP A 880 28.39 -21.62 -20.56
C ASP A 880 27.34 -21.76 -21.69
N HIS A 881 26.06 -21.93 -21.35
CA HIS A 881 24.99 -22.03 -22.35
C HIS A 881 24.88 -20.76 -23.23
N MET A 882 24.97 -19.55 -22.64
CA MET A 882 25.01 -18.32 -23.43
C MET A 882 26.22 -18.29 -24.38
N ILE A 883 27.40 -18.69 -23.91
CA ILE A 883 28.61 -18.74 -24.73
C ILE A 883 28.46 -19.73 -25.86
N ASP A 884 28.00 -20.96 -25.59
CA ASP A 884 27.86 -21.98 -26.62
C ASP A 884 26.77 -21.63 -27.65
N SER A 885 25.66 -21.00 -27.25
CA SER A 885 24.65 -20.50 -28.21
C SER A 885 25.24 -19.41 -29.14
N LEU A 886 25.98 -18.44 -28.58
CA LEU A 886 26.68 -17.40 -29.35
C LEU A 886 27.76 -18.00 -30.27
N LEU A 887 28.58 -18.94 -29.78
CA LEU A 887 29.66 -19.59 -30.55
C LEU A 887 29.11 -20.51 -31.65
N LYS A 888 28.03 -21.27 -31.37
CA LYS A 888 27.31 -22.11 -32.34
C LYS A 888 26.74 -21.24 -33.45
N TYR A 889 26.04 -20.15 -33.10
CA TYR A 889 25.53 -19.20 -34.10
C TYR A 889 26.64 -18.60 -34.97
N ARG A 890 27.76 -18.14 -34.38
CA ARG A 890 28.91 -17.62 -35.12
C ARG A 890 29.50 -18.64 -36.08
N LYS A 891 29.69 -19.89 -35.62
CA LYS A 891 30.23 -20.98 -36.45
C LYS A 891 29.31 -21.29 -37.63
N ASP A 892 28.01 -21.44 -37.36
CA ASP A 892 27.01 -21.84 -38.37
C ASP A 892 26.77 -20.77 -39.46
N HIS A 893 27.22 -19.53 -39.24
CA HIS A 893 27.07 -18.39 -40.17
C HIS A 893 28.39 -17.82 -40.69
N ALA A 894 29.54 -18.44 -40.38
CA ALA A 894 30.88 -17.87 -40.66
C ALA A 894 31.15 -17.54 -42.14
N ASP A 895 30.71 -18.39 -43.07
CA ASP A 895 30.88 -18.18 -44.52
C ASP A 895 29.81 -17.26 -45.14
N ASN A 896 28.77 -16.88 -44.38
CA ASN A 896 27.59 -16.22 -44.95
C ASN A 896 27.80 -14.71 -45.12
N LYS A 897 28.33 -14.34 -46.29
CA LYS A 897 28.63 -12.94 -46.70
C LYS A 897 27.43 -11.98 -46.70
N THR A 898 26.20 -12.44 -46.52
CA THR A 898 25.03 -11.55 -46.32
C THR A 898 24.82 -11.16 -44.85
N VAL A 899 25.44 -11.85 -43.88
CA VAL A 899 25.38 -11.52 -42.44
C VAL A 899 26.33 -10.37 -42.10
N LYS A 900 26.11 -9.21 -42.73
CA LYS A 900 26.63 -7.91 -42.29
C LYS A 900 25.83 -7.44 -41.08
N GLY A 901 26.03 -8.10 -39.94
CA GLY A 901 25.08 -7.99 -38.81
C GLY A 901 25.68 -7.79 -37.42
N ILE A 902 26.96 -8.12 -37.16
CA ILE A 902 27.48 -8.14 -35.78
C ILE A 902 28.72 -7.26 -35.61
N PHE A 903 28.68 -6.37 -34.62
CA PHE A 903 29.79 -5.52 -34.20
C PHE A 903 30.33 -5.96 -32.82
N ASP A 904 31.61 -6.31 -32.79
CA ASP A 904 32.31 -6.79 -31.59
C ASP A 904 33.05 -5.65 -30.88
N LEU A 905 32.71 -5.41 -29.61
CA LEU A 905 33.24 -4.31 -28.79
C LEU A 905 33.95 -4.85 -27.55
N ASN A 906 35.22 -4.51 -27.35
CA ASN A 906 35.90 -4.77 -26.09
C ASN A 906 35.40 -3.80 -24.99
N TYR A 907 35.07 -4.31 -23.80
CA TYR A 907 34.60 -3.52 -22.66
C TYR A 907 35.57 -2.38 -22.28
N GLN A 908 36.88 -2.56 -22.42
CA GLN A 908 37.86 -1.51 -22.11
C GLN A 908 37.76 -0.34 -23.08
N ASN A 909 37.40 -0.58 -24.35
CA ASN A 909 37.20 0.49 -25.33
C ASN A 909 35.95 1.32 -24.97
N LEU A 910 34.85 0.64 -24.62
CA LEU A 910 33.62 1.27 -24.12
C LEU A 910 33.86 2.08 -22.83
N PHE A 911 34.65 1.54 -21.90
CA PHE A 911 34.92 2.15 -20.61
C PHE A 911 35.83 3.38 -20.70
N ASN A 912 36.89 3.30 -21.53
CA ASN A 912 37.86 4.38 -21.70
C ASN A 912 37.38 5.46 -22.68
N ASN A 913 36.69 5.09 -23.76
CA ASN A 913 36.26 5.99 -24.83
C ASN A 913 34.79 5.70 -25.24
N PRO A 914 33.81 5.99 -24.37
CA PRO A 914 32.40 5.65 -24.60
C PRO A 914 31.81 6.29 -25.86
N ILE A 915 32.07 7.59 -26.08
CA ILE A 915 31.54 8.33 -27.24
C ILE A 915 32.11 7.79 -28.56
N LEU A 916 33.43 7.53 -28.61
CA LEU A 916 34.08 6.96 -29.80
C LEU A 916 33.54 5.55 -30.11
N SER A 917 33.27 4.74 -29.08
CA SER A 917 32.67 3.41 -29.24
C SER A 917 31.27 3.50 -29.87
N VAL A 918 30.44 4.45 -29.45
CA VAL A 918 29.13 4.71 -30.06
C VAL A 918 29.26 5.23 -31.51
N GLN A 919 30.20 6.13 -31.78
CA GLN A 919 30.47 6.63 -33.14
C GLN A 919 30.92 5.49 -34.08
N GLN A 920 31.73 4.55 -33.60
CA GLN A 920 32.14 3.36 -34.36
C GLN A 920 30.96 2.44 -34.67
N ILE A 921 30.07 2.18 -33.70
CA ILE A 921 28.84 1.40 -33.88
C ILE A 921 27.93 2.05 -34.94
N TYR A 922 27.64 3.35 -34.79
CA TYR A 922 26.77 4.08 -35.73
C TYR A 922 27.35 4.09 -37.14
N LYS A 923 28.67 4.31 -37.28
CA LYS A 923 29.37 4.25 -38.56
C LYS A 923 29.36 2.85 -39.19
N TYR A 924 29.48 1.79 -38.39
CA TYR A 924 29.50 0.40 -38.88
C TYR A 924 28.13 -0.02 -39.43
N PHE A 925 27.05 0.31 -38.74
CA PHE A 925 25.68 -0.02 -39.15
C PHE A 925 25.00 1.03 -40.05
N ASN A 926 25.67 2.14 -40.33
CA ASN A 926 25.16 3.26 -41.13
C ASN A 926 23.90 3.91 -40.50
N TYR A 927 23.94 4.18 -39.19
CA TYR A 927 22.98 5.07 -38.51
C TYR A 927 23.49 6.52 -38.51
N GLU A 928 22.57 7.48 -38.53
CA GLU A 928 22.90 8.91 -38.50
C GLU A 928 23.38 9.32 -37.11
N TYR A 929 24.60 9.86 -37.02
CA TYR A 929 25.16 10.39 -35.77
C TYR A 929 25.02 11.92 -35.75
N THR A 930 24.05 12.43 -34.99
CA THR A 930 23.73 13.87 -34.93
C THR A 930 24.49 14.60 -33.82
N GLU A 931 24.63 15.92 -33.96
CA GLU A 931 25.20 16.77 -32.91
C GLU A 931 24.31 16.79 -31.64
N GLU A 932 22.98 16.74 -31.80
CA GLU A 932 22.05 16.65 -30.66
C GLU A 932 22.30 15.36 -29.85
N PHE A 933 22.51 14.23 -30.54
CA PHE A 933 22.86 12.96 -29.91
C PHE A 933 24.22 13.03 -29.17
N HIS A 934 25.23 13.67 -29.78
CA HIS A 934 26.53 13.90 -29.16
C HIS A 934 26.40 14.70 -27.85
N GLN A 935 25.67 15.82 -27.86
CA GLN A 935 25.45 16.67 -26.69
C GLN A 935 24.60 15.96 -25.61
N ASN A 936 23.59 15.18 -25.99
CA ASN A 936 22.81 14.37 -25.06
C ASN A 936 23.67 13.32 -24.34
N MET A 937 24.57 12.63 -25.05
CA MET A 937 25.52 11.69 -24.42
C MET A 937 26.51 12.38 -23.48
N LEU A 938 27.08 13.53 -23.87
CA LEU A 938 27.95 14.32 -23.00
C LEU A 938 27.22 14.72 -21.70
N LYS A 939 25.99 15.21 -21.83
CA LYS A 939 25.12 15.57 -20.69
C LYS A 939 24.83 14.36 -19.80
N TRP A 940 24.50 13.20 -20.38
CA TRP A 940 24.25 11.97 -19.62
C TRP A 940 25.51 11.48 -18.86
N LEU A 941 26.69 11.54 -19.49
CA LEU A 941 27.97 11.18 -18.88
C LEU A 941 28.34 12.12 -17.72
N MET A 942 28.17 13.45 -17.89
CA MET A 942 28.39 14.43 -16.82
C MET A 942 27.44 14.21 -15.63
N GLN A 943 26.19 13.79 -15.89
CA GLN A 943 25.22 13.45 -14.85
C GLN A 943 25.47 12.09 -14.19
N ASN A 944 26.23 11.20 -14.82
CA ASN A 944 26.48 9.83 -14.36
C ASN A 944 28.00 9.47 -14.35
N PRO A 945 28.83 10.20 -13.58
CA PRO A 945 30.26 9.92 -13.48
C PRO A 945 30.55 8.51 -12.97
N GLN A 946 31.70 7.96 -13.39
CA GLN A 946 32.12 6.61 -13.01
C GLN A 946 32.19 6.45 -11.47
N GLY A 947 31.59 5.39 -10.95
CA GLY A 947 31.55 5.12 -9.51
C GLY A 947 30.42 5.81 -8.72
N LYS A 948 29.54 6.59 -9.37
CA LYS A 948 28.36 7.25 -8.74
C LYS A 948 27.49 6.32 -7.88
N GLN A 949 27.36 5.04 -8.25
CA GLN A 949 26.58 4.03 -7.51
C GLN A 949 27.44 3.16 -6.57
N GLY A 950 28.68 3.57 -6.31
CA GLY A 950 29.69 2.79 -5.59
C GLY A 950 30.45 1.79 -6.48
N ARG A 951 31.35 1.04 -5.84
CA ARG A 951 32.00 -0.16 -6.38
C ARG A 951 31.94 -1.23 -5.29
N ASN A 952 31.65 -2.47 -5.68
CA ASN A 952 31.76 -3.63 -4.80
C ASN A 952 33.02 -4.42 -5.18
N ASN A 953 33.73 -4.96 -4.19
CA ASN A 953 34.84 -5.88 -4.40
C ASN A 953 34.33 -7.31 -4.24
N TYR A 954 34.64 -8.18 -5.20
CA TYR A 954 34.25 -9.60 -5.20
C TYR A 954 35.48 -10.48 -5.44
N GLY A 955 35.56 -11.62 -4.74
CA GLY A 955 36.41 -12.74 -5.13
C GLY A 955 35.59 -13.81 -5.84
N LEU A 956 36.24 -14.63 -6.68
CA LEU A 956 35.63 -15.86 -7.21
C LEU A 956 35.48 -16.93 -6.11
N GLU A 957 36.41 -16.95 -5.16
CA GLU A 957 36.53 -17.95 -4.08
C GLU A 957 35.25 -18.08 -3.23
N GLN A 958 34.52 -16.98 -2.99
CA GLN A 958 33.27 -16.98 -2.22
C GLN A 958 32.12 -17.76 -2.88
N PHE A 959 32.27 -18.13 -4.16
CA PHE A 959 31.32 -18.91 -4.94
C PHE A 959 31.89 -20.29 -5.34
N GLY A 960 33.04 -20.70 -4.76
CA GLY A 960 33.65 -22.00 -5.00
C GLY A 960 34.59 -22.10 -6.21
N PHE A 961 35.09 -20.98 -6.74
CA PHE A 961 35.96 -20.96 -7.92
C PHE A 961 37.31 -20.28 -7.67
N THR A 962 38.40 -20.79 -8.26
CA THR A 962 39.67 -20.06 -8.42
C THR A 962 39.74 -19.34 -9.78
N ALA A 963 40.59 -18.31 -9.88
CA ALA A 963 40.85 -17.63 -11.14
C ALA A 963 41.39 -18.58 -12.23
N GLN A 964 42.30 -19.50 -11.87
CA GLN A 964 42.94 -20.42 -12.80
C GLN A 964 41.95 -21.43 -13.42
N GLU A 965 40.91 -21.84 -12.69
CA GLU A 965 39.85 -22.70 -13.21
C GLU A 965 38.98 -21.96 -14.23
N VAL A 966 38.58 -20.73 -13.92
CA VAL A 966 37.77 -19.87 -14.80
C VAL A 966 38.53 -19.54 -16.09
N ASP A 967 39.82 -19.18 -16.00
CA ASP A 967 40.69 -18.92 -17.15
C ASP A 967 40.92 -20.15 -18.02
N LYS A 968 41.01 -21.34 -17.40
CA LYS A 968 41.17 -22.61 -18.13
C LYS A 968 39.88 -23.00 -18.84
N HIS A 969 38.73 -22.81 -18.20
CA HIS A 969 37.41 -23.17 -18.74
C HIS A 969 37.02 -22.27 -19.91
N TYR A 970 37.07 -20.95 -19.73
CA TYR A 970 36.64 -19.98 -20.75
C TYR A 970 37.68 -19.63 -21.81
N ARG A 971 38.88 -20.24 -21.79
CA ARG A 971 39.98 -19.95 -22.72
C ARG A 971 39.54 -19.79 -24.18
N LYS A 972 38.73 -20.72 -24.69
CA LYS A 972 38.21 -20.72 -26.07
C LYS A 972 37.39 -19.46 -26.41
N TYR A 973 36.70 -18.87 -25.42
CA TYR A 973 35.96 -17.61 -25.59
C TYR A 973 36.92 -16.42 -25.51
N THR A 974 37.84 -16.42 -24.55
CA THR A 974 38.87 -15.38 -24.39
C THR A 974 39.73 -15.25 -25.65
N ASP A 975 40.37 -16.34 -26.09
CA ASP A 975 41.27 -16.42 -27.25
C ASP A 975 40.63 -15.94 -28.57
N MET A 976 39.29 -15.85 -28.64
CA MET A 976 38.53 -15.44 -29.82
C MET A 976 38.02 -13.99 -29.78
N PHE A 977 38.07 -13.32 -28.61
CA PHE A 977 37.39 -12.03 -28.40
C PHE A 977 38.12 -11.00 -27.52
N LEU A 978 39.20 -11.35 -26.81
CA LEU A 978 39.84 -10.53 -25.77
C LEU A 978 41.37 -10.43 -25.93
#